data_AF-A0A093XK47-F1
#
_entry.id   AF-A0A093XK47-F1
#
_cell.length_a   1.000
_cell.length_b   1.000
_cell.length_c   1.000
_cell.angle_alpha   90.00
_cell.angle_beta   90.00
_cell.angle_gamma   90.00
#
_symmetry.space_group_name_H-M   'P 1'
#
loop_
_entity.id
_entity.type
_entity.pdbx_description
1 polymer ?
#
loop_
_entity_poly.entity_id
_entity_poly.type
_entity_poly.pdbx_seq_one_letter_code
_entity_poly.pdbx_strand_id
1 'polypeptide(L)'
;MAKNIANFVIDHGLDGVDIDWEYPGAPDIPGIPPASKDDGSNYLNFLVILKNLLGSKSLSIAAPASYWYLKGFPIAQISNIVDYIVFMAYDLHGQWDYGAKSSQEGCPTGNCLRSHVNLTETVSALSMVTKAGVPSNKVVVGVSSYARSFAMAEAGCYTENCFFTGSSSVSNAEPGVCTNTAGYISNAEINEIMGNSSRVTTSYVDESSHSNILVYDGTQWAAYMDDTTKSERVAFYKGLEMGGGTLWASDLSKYNSAPYPSSSWTTFRSNVRIGTDPYAEGSRTGNWTTLTCDDPSVTNLANLTSKERWDQMDCPNAWADAMNVWFNIDKPANSLTFTESISNTLHAPEMADCGDYKATSNCIQTSTCVSIIGNHSGPAAYAIWNSMIVVHEMYITYINALHDAFSDVINPALQNLENTFAPVSPPKSDEWLGILLSIIGLVGTVAGSAFFNSSNKALYDNLKDTTKGLVSFGTGLTGTLAKPGSVSAGDWTVQDQAVFSQYMGQSIFAWANLTQVALRNLFNGDQDGLTALTNLISDGKFIEGAVNGAGNYPPTGSGLDNSYAALEASVATSFFAFTIPALWKFSSTYAFVLDSGASCGTTDPLSTYMSSAVMTASGYCFNNNWYYLVYPHEYPSSSCSNTPETPARCDNYMFDAVPGIKSLDGSFGGVTLADLIVGAVNTYVSNGNSNTGTVANPANSGTLDQLYNQNITTPGYITIPDCGDSRSSTRLAPRRRRSTTVCKSWPTSRIRWASGRWKTPSSNSISWCSMAPANLASRVKELMVTSTSTLAPRTLSISSIRRSASLLRTASSGPWEK
;
A
#
# COMPACT_ATOMS: atom_id res chain seq x y z
N MET A 1 -11.16 -27.70 -10.44
CA MET A 1 -11.00 -26.50 -11.28
C MET A 1 -10.90 -25.23 -10.43
N ALA A 2 -11.97 -24.72 -9.81
CA ALA A 2 -11.93 -23.45 -9.07
C ALA A 2 -10.77 -23.35 -8.04
N LYS A 3 -10.55 -24.40 -7.23
CA LYS A 3 -9.39 -24.47 -6.33
C LYS A 3 -8.05 -24.38 -7.04
N ASN A 4 -7.88 -25.04 -8.19
CA ASN A 4 -6.63 -25.01 -8.94
C ASN A 4 -6.36 -23.60 -9.52
N ILE A 5 -7.40 -22.91 -9.97
CA ILE A 5 -7.29 -21.53 -10.48
C ILE A 5 -6.98 -20.56 -9.33
N ALA A 6 -7.68 -20.66 -8.20
CA ALA A 6 -7.40 -19.85 -7.03
C ALA A 6 -5.98 -20.07 -6.50
N ASN A 7 -5.55 -21.33 -6.39
CA ASN A 7 -4.16 -21.68 -6.08
C ASN A 7 -3.20 -21.04 -7.09
N PHE A 8 -3.35 -21.26 -8.40
CA PHE A 8 -2.48 -20.66 -9.42
C PHE A 8 -2.38 -19.13 -9.30
N VAL A 9 -3.51 -18.46 -9.07
CA VAL A 9 -3.58 -16.99 -8.88
C VAL A 9 -2.91 -16.52 -7.58
N ILE A 10 -2.89 -17.34 -6.53
CA ILE A 10 -2.20 -17.06 -5.26
C ILE A 10 -0.70 -17.38 -5.39
N ASP A 11 -0.37 -18.58 -5.85
CA ASP A 11 0.97 -19.16 -5.99
C ASP A 11 1.83 -18.37 -6.99
N HIS A 12 1.22 -17.75 -8.02
CA HIS A 12 1.89 -16.85 -8.98
C HIS A 12 1.63 -15.35 -8.72
N GLY A 13 1.06 -14.99 -7.56
CA GLY A 13 1.00 -13.59 -7.11
C GLY A 13 0.05 -12.66 -7.88
N LEU A 14 -0.74 -13.20 -8.81
CA LEU A 14 -1.62 -12.45 -9.72
C LEU A 14 -2.72 -11.68 -8.97
N ASP A 15 -3.12 -10.51 -9.47
CA ASP A 15 -4.15 -9.65 -8.85
C ASP A 15 -5.59 -10.18 -9.03
N GLY A 16 -5.77 -11.26 -9.79
CA GLY A 16 -7.07 -11.88 -10.03
C GLY A 16 -7.06 -12.81 -11.23
N VAL A 17 -8.27 -13.07 -11.76
CA VAL A 17 -8.48 -13.87 -12.97
C VAL A 17 -9.71 -13.39 -13.74
N ASP A 18 -9.59 -13.32 -15.06
CA ASP A 18 -10.72 -13.23 -15.97
C ASP A 18 -11.05 -14.62 -16.50
N ILE A 19 -12.33 -15.01 -16.48
CA ILE A 19 -12.76 -16.29 -17.05
C ILE A 19 -13.46 -16.04 -18.38
N ASP A 20 -12.73 -16.36 -19.44
CA ASP A 20 -13.19 -16.32 -20.83
C ASP A 20 -13.63 -17.72 -21.28
N TRP A 21 -14.94 -17.99 -21.20
CA TRP A 21 -15.55 -19.22 -21.69
C TRP A 21 -16.50 -18.90 -22.84
N GLU A 22 -16.13 -19.33 -24.04
CA GLU A 22 -16.92 -19.16 -25.26
C GLU A 22 -17.63 -20.46 -25.73
N TYR A 23 -18.94 -20.65 -25.52
CA TYR A 23 -19.82 -19.98 -24.56
C TYR A 23 -20.68 -21.02 -23.81
N PRO A 24 -20.98 -20.82 -22.51
CA PRO A 24 -21.88 -21.69 -21.76
C PRO A 24 -23.27 -21.76 -22.42
N GLY A 25 -23.73 -22.97 -22.70
CA GLY A 25 -25.02 -23.23 -23.35
C GLY A 25 -25.08 -22.97 -24.86
N ALA A 26 -23.96 -22.72 -25.54
CA ALA A 26 -23.90 -22.66 -27.01
C ALA A 26 -24.01 -24.06 -27.66
N PRO A 27 -25.04 -24.33 -28.49
CA PRO A 27 -25.27 -25.65 -29.07
C PRO A 27 -24.61 -25.86 -30.45
N ASP A 28 -24.09 -24.80 -31.08
CA ASP A 28 -23.98 -24.70 -32.55
C ASP A 28 -22.64 -24.17 -33.10
N ILE A 29 -21.61 -24.02 -32.26
CA ILE A 29 -20.27 -23.62 -32.69
C ILE A 29 -19.58 -24.78 -33.46
N PRO A 30 -19.22 -24.61 -34.75
CA PRO A 30 -18.62 -25.69 -35.54
C PRO A 30 -17.30 -26.20 -34.95
N GLY A 31 -17.15 -27.52 -34.86
CA GLY A 31 -15.95 -28.18 -34.30
C GLY A 31 -15.92 -28.27 -32.77
N ILE A 32 -16.85 -27.61 -32.06
CA ILE A 32 -16.97 -27.67 -30.61
C ILE A 32 -18.17 -28.58 -30.23
N PRO A 33 -18.05 -29.48 -29.23
CA PRO A 33 -19.19 -30.25 -28.74
C PRO A 33 -20.31 -29.34 -28.21
N PRO A 34 -21.60 -29.61 -28.49
CA PRO A 34 -22.71 -28.81 -27.98
C PRO A 34 -22.70 -28.70 -26.46
N ALA A 35 -22.74 -27.47 -25.95
CA ALA A 35 -22.76 -27.18 -24.52
C ALA A 35 -24.09 -27.61 -23.86
N SER A 36 -24.07 -27.85 -22.54
CA SER A 36 -25.26 -28.22 -21.78
C SER A 36 -26.15 -27.01 -21.50
N LYS A 37 -27.46 -27.24 -21.37
CA LYS A 37 -28.41 -26.20 -20.90
C LYS A 37 -28.17 -25.81 -19.45
N ASP A 38 -27.55 -26.69 -18.66
CA ASP A 38 -27.24 -26.43 -17.25
C ASP A 38 -25.97 -25.59 -17.06
N ASP A 39 -25.20 -25.37 -18.14
CA ASP A 39 -23.88 -24.72 -18.07
C ASP A 39 -23.93 -23.30 -17.51
N GLY A 40 -24.99 -22.53 -17.79
CA GLY A 40 -25.16 -21.20 -17.20
C GLY A 40 -25.25 -21.24 -15.67
N SER A 41 -26.01 -22.18 -15.11
CA SER A 41 -26.15 -22.35 -13.66
C SER A 41 -24.89 -22.96 -13.03
N ASN A 42 -24.26 -23.91 -13.72
CA ASN A 42 -22.97 -24.49 -13.31
C ASN A 42 -21.85 -23.43 -13.31
N TYR A 43 -21.84 -22.52 -14.28
CA TYR A 43 -20.88 -21.44 -14.38
C TYR A 43 -21.04 -20.43 -13.24
N LEU A 44 -22.27 -20.02 -12.94
CA LEU A 44 -22.56 -19.19 -11.76
C LEU A 44 -22.07 -19.84 -10.46
N ASN A 45 -22.38 -21.13 -10.25
CA ASN A 45 -21.93 -21.87 -9.06
C ASN A 45 -20.40 -21.94 -8.99
N PHE A 46 -19.72 -22.17 -10.12
CA PHE A 46 -18.27 -22.15 -10.23
C PHE A 46 -17.67 -20.79 -9.87
N LEU A 47 -18.23 -19.68 -10.38
CA LEU A 47 -17.77 -18.33 -10.10
C LEU A 47 -17.96 -17.94 -8.62
N VAL A 48 -19.06 -18.36 -7.98
CA VAL A 48 -19.27 -18.20 -6.53
C VAL A 48 -18.19 -18.91 -5.73
N ILE A 49 -17.88 -20.16 -6.06
CA ILE A 49 -16.82 -20.93 -5.39
C ILE A 49 -15.46 -20.27 -5.63
N LEU A 50 -15.17 -19.83 -6.86
CA LEU A 50 -13.91 -19.19 -7.22
C LEU A 50 -13.71 -17.85 -6.50
N LYS A 51 -14.71 -16.97 -6.46
CA LYS A 51 -14.62 -15.67 -5.74
C LYS A 51 -14.32 -15.86 -4.26
N ASN A 52 -14.98 -16.82 -3.61
CA ASN A 52 -14.74 -17.14 -2.20
C ASN A 52 -13.31 -17.64 -1.93
N LEU A 53 -12.69 -18.35 -2.88
CA LEU A 53 -11.31 -18.84 -2.77
C LEU A 53 -10.26 -17.77 -3.11
N LEU A 54 -10.63 -16.75 -3.88
CA LEU A 54 -9.76 -15.63 -4.27
C LEU A 54 -9.66 -14.52 -3.21
N GLY A 55 -10.61 -14.46 -2.27
CA GLY A 55 -10.62 -13.47 -1.20
C GLY A 55 -10.76 -12.03 -1.74
N SER A 56 -9.76 -11.19 -1.50
CA SER A 56 -9.71 -9.81 -1.97
C SER A 56 -9.29 -9.64 -3.43
N LYS A 57 -8.80 -10.70 -4.09
CA LYS A 57 -8.37 -10.66 -5.50
C LYS A 57 -9.57 -10.50 -6.44
N SER A 58 -9.30 -9.96 -7.62
CA SER A 58 -10.33 -9.71 -8.64
C SER A 58 -10.79 -10.99 -9.34
N LEU A 59 -12.05 -11.00 -9.74
CA LEU A 59 -12.68 -12.00 -10.60
C LEU A 59 -13.54 -11.27 -11.62
N SER A 60 -13.26 -11.46 -12.89
CA SER A 60 -14.07 -10.96 -13.99
C SER A 60 -14.43 -12.10 -14.96
N ILE A 61 -15.29 -11.80 -15.92
CA ILE A 61 -15.57 -12.69 -17.05
C ILE A 61 -15.58 -11.91 -18.35
N ALA A 62 -15.18 -12.57 -19.44
CA ALA A 62 -15.57 -12.16 -20.77
C ALA A 62 -17.01 -12.62 -21.07
N ALA A 63 -17.79 -11.77 -21.75
CA ALA A 63 -19.17 -12.04 -22.12
C ALA A 63 -19.49 -11.53 -23.54
N PRO A 64 -20.23 -12.30 -24.36
CA PRO A 64 -20.50 -11.96 -25.75
C PRO A 64 -21.52 -10.81 -25.89
N ALA A 65 -21.31 -9.96 -26.90
CA ALA A 65 -22.30 -8.95 -27.30
C ALA A 65 -23.54 -9.54 -28.00
N SER A 66 -23.43 -10.75 -28.57
CA SER A 66 -24.54 -11.43 -29.25
C SER A 66 -25.56 -11.99 -28.26
N TYR A 67 -26.83 -11.63 -28.44
CA TYR A 67 -27.97 -12.22 -27.70
C TYR A 67 -27.97 -13.76 -27.78
N TRP A 68 -27.63 -14.32 -28.95
CA TRP A 68 -27.73 -15.75 -29.19
C TRP A 68 -26.84 -16.57 -28.25
N TYR A 69 -25.67 -16.04 -27.89
CA TYR A 69 -24.73 -16.66 -26.96
C TYR A 69 -24.91 -16.13 -25.53
N LEU A 70 -25.25 -14.84 -25.33
CA LEU A 70 -25.45 -14.27 -24.00
C LEU A 70 -26.67 -14.87 -23.26
N LYS A 71 -27.70 -15.34 -23.98
CA LYS A 71 -28.92 -15.92 -23.38
C LYS A 71 -28.67 -17.13 -22.46
N GLY A 72 -27.52 -17.81 -22.59
CA GLY A 72 -27.12 -18.93 -21.73
C GLY A 72 -26.58 -18.50 -20.37
N PHE A 73 -26.18 -17.24 -20.22
CA PHE A 73 -25.59 -16.70 -19.00
C PHE A 73 -26.71 -16.19 -18.06
N PRO A 74 -26.73 -16.58 -16.77
CA PRO A 74 -27.52 -15.89 -15.74
C PRO A 74 -26.85 -14.55 -15.37
N ILE A 75 -26.72 -13.65 -16.36
CA ILE A 75 -25.74 -12.56 -16.36
C ILE A 75 -25.95 -11.55 -15.22
N ALA A 76 -27.20 -11.27 -14.83
CA ALA A 76 -27.49 -10.45 -13.66
C ALA A 76 -26.99 -11.08 -12.34
N GLN A 77 -27.16 -12.40 -12.18
CA GLN A 77 -26.68 -13.12 -11.01
C GLN A 77 -25.15 -13.16 -10.99
N ILE A 78 -24.52 -13.41 -12.15
CA ILE A 78 -23.06 -13.35 -12.32
C ILE A 78 -22.53 -11.97 -11.94
N SER A 79 -23.18 -10.88 -12.38
CA SER A 79 -22.77 -9.50 -12.08
C SER A 79 -22.77 -9.14 -10.59
N ASN A 80 -23.45 -9.92 -9.73
CA ASN A 80 -23.37 -9.76 -8.27
C ASN A 80 -22.12 -10.41 -7.66
N ILE A 81 -21.46 -11.32 -8.37
CA ILE A 81 -20.32 -12.11 -7.89
C ILE A 81 -18.99 -11.57 -8.43
N VAL A 82 -18.95 -11.23 -9.72
CA VAL A 82 -17.76 -10.71 -10.40
C VAL A 82 -17.57 -9.22 -10.11
N ASP A 83 -16.34 -8.75 -10.12
CA ASP A 83 -16.03 -7.32 -9.91
C ASP A 83 -16.45 -6.50 -11.14
N TYR A 84 -16.18 -7.02 -12.35
CA TYR A 84 -16.59 -6.45 -13.64
C TYR A 84 -16.77 -7.54 -14.73
N ILE A 85 -17.35 -7.15 -15.86
CA ILE A 85 -17.58 -7.98 -17.05
C ILE A 85 -16.90 -7.31 -18.24
N VAL A 86 -15.97 -8.02 -18.88
CA VAL A 86 -15.39 -7.68 -20.20
C VAL A 86 -16.45 -7.99 -21.25
N PHE A 87 -17.05 -6.96 -21.85
CA PHE A 87 -18.12 -7.13 -22.82
C PHE A 87 -17.57 -7.03 -24.24
N MET A 88 -17.53 -8.17 -24.93
CA MET A 88 -16.87 -8.35 -26.22
C MET A 88 -17.70 -7.72 -27.35
N ALA A 89 -17.63 -6.39 -27.45
CA ALA A 89 -18.34 -5.55 -28.41
C ALA A 89 -17.60 -5.40 -29.76
N TYR A 90 -16.97 -6.49 -30.19
CA TYR A 90 -16.27 -6.68 -31.45
C TYR A 90 -16.64 -8.06 -32.02
N ASP A 91 -16.24 -8.37 -33.25
CA ASP A 91 -16.63 -9.61 -33.95
C ASP A 91 -18.15 -9.80 -34.08
N LEU A 92 -18.86 -8.67 -34.23
CA LEU A 92 -20.28 -8.63 -34.58
C LEU A 92 -20.55 -9.23 -35.96
N HIS A 93 -19.56 -9.11 -36.86
CA HIS A 93 -19.59 -9.61 -38.24
C HIS A 93 -18.25 -10.22 -38.64
N GLY A 94 -18.29 -11.18 -39.56
CA GLY A 94 -17.09 -11.87 -40.05
C GLY A 94 -17.40 -12.88 -41.14
N GLN A 95 -16.38 -13.62 -41.57
CA GLN A 95 -16.50 -14.59 -42.68
C GLN A 95 -17.59 -15.66 -42.44
N TRP A 96 -17.84 -16.01 -41.17
CA TRP A 96 -18.88 -16.95 -40.74
C TRP A 96 -20.30 -16.52 -41.11
N ASP A 97 -20.55 -15.24 -41.39
CA ASP A 97 -21.86 -14.76 -41.80
C ASP A 97 -22.29 -15.32 -43.18
N TYR A 98 -21.36 -15.78 -44.01
CA TYR A 98 -21.64 -16.27 -45.36
C TYR A 98 -22.69 -17.39 -45.37
N GLY A 99 -23.86 -17.13 -45.98
CA GLY A 99 -24.99 -18.04 -46.05
C GLY A 99 -25.93 -18.02 -44.82
N ALA A 100 -25.54 -17.34 -43.74
CA ALA A 100 -26.36 -17.18 -42.54
C ALA A 100 -27.42 -16.09 -42.76
N LYS A 101 -28.62 -16.47 -43.21
CA LYS A 101 -29.72 -15.56 -43.60
C LYS A 101 -30.26 -14.62 -42.50
N SER A 102 -29.72 -14.70 -41.29
CA SER A 102 -30.15 -13.93 -40.12
C SER A 102 -28.98 -13.37 -39.31
N SER A 103 -27.74 -13.44 -39.81
CA SER A 103 -26.59 -12.75 -39.20
C SER A 103 -26.59 -11.25 -39.49
N GLN A 104 -27.14 -10.84 -40.63
CA GLN A 104 -27.07 -9.47 -41.14
C GLN A 104 -28.44 -8.95 -41.58
N GLU A 105 -28.92 -7.87 -40.98
CA GLU A 105 -30.16 -7.23 -41.41
C GLU A 105 -30.02 -6.70 -42.85
N GLY A 106 -31.07 -6.92 -43.66
CA GLY A 106 -31.09 -6.55 -45.07
C GLY A 106 -30.21 -7.39 -46.01
N CYS A 107 -29.48 -8.40 -45.52
CA CYS A 107 -28.59 -9.24 -46.34
C CYS A 107 -29.01 -10.73 -46.35
N PRO A 108 -29.94 -11.16 -47.24
CA PRO A 108 -30.46 -12.53 -47.26
C PRO A 108 -29.44 -13.64 -47.53
N THR A 109 -28.27 -13.28 -48.07
CA THR A 109 -27.13 -14.17 -48.35
C THR A 109 -26.07 -14.16 -47.25
N GLY A 110 -26.18 -13.26 -46.26
CA GLY A 110 -25.24 -13.13 -45.14
C GLY A 110 -23.81 -12.72 -45.52
N ASN A 111 -23.54 -12.39 -46.79
CA ASN A 111 -22.19 -12.07 -47.26
C ASN A 111 -22.01 -10.59 -47.64
N CYS A 112 -22.73 -9.68 -46.98
CA CYS A 112 -22.55 -8.24 -47.20
C CYS A 112 -21.38 -7.71 -46.37
N LEU A 113 -20.72 -6.65 -46.85
CA LEU A 113 -19.62 -6.00 -46.16
C LEU A 113 -20.14 -5.25 -44.93
N ARG A 114 -19.96 -5.81 -43.73
CA ARG A 114 -20.42 -5.23 -42.47
C ARG A 114 -19.25 -5.07 -41.49
N SER A 115 -19.30 -3.99 -40.70
CA SER A 115 -18.24 -3.67 -39.74
C SER A 115 -18.38 -4.51 -38.47
N HIS A 116 -17.33 -5.25 -38.11
CA HIS A 116 -17.33 -6.10 -36.90
C HIS A 116 -17.38 -5.31 -35.58
N VAL A 117 -17.34 -3.98 -35.64
CA VAL A 117 -17.28 -3.04 -34.51
C VAL A 117 -18.36 -1.95 -34.59
N ASN A 118 -19.46 -2.22 -35.31
CA ASN A 118 -20.56 -1.28 -35.55
C ASN A 118 -21.15 -0.69 -34.24
N LEU A 119 -21.07 0.63 -34.06
CA LEU A 119 -21.56 1.34 -32.87
C LEU A 119 -23.05 1.12 -32.61
N THR A 120 -23.89 1.08 -33.65
CA THR A 120 -25.33 0.93 -33.51
C THR A 120 -25.68 -0.43 -32.89
N GLU A 121 -24.94 -1.46 -33.27
CA GLU A 121 -25.07 -2.81 -32.74
C GLU A 121 -24.41 -2.92 -31.35
N THR A 122 -23.25 -2.30 -31.13
CA THR A 122 -22.64 -2.17 -29.79
C THR A 122 -23.62 -1.54 -28.80
N VAL A 123 -24.27 -0.43 -29.14
CA VAL A 123 -25.26 0.26 -28.28
C VAL A 123 -26.48 -0.63 -28.02
N SER A 124 -26.91 -1.40 -29.02
CA SER A 124 -28.00 -2.37 -28.88
C SER A 124 -27.63 -3.50 -27.90
N ALA A 125 -26.42 -4.03 -27.99
CA ALA A 125 -25.88 -5.05 -27.08
C ALA A 125 -25.69 -4.50 -25.65
N LEU A 126 -25.20 -3.26 -25.49
CA LEU A 126 -25.12 -2.58 -24.20
C LEU A 126 -26.51 -2.37 -23.58
N SER A 127 -27.52 -2.01 -24.38
CA SER A 127 -28.91 -1.90 -23.93
C SER A 127 -29.46 -3.26 -23.49
N MET A 128 -29.12 -4.34 -24.19
CA MET A 128 -29.51 -5.70 -23.82
C MET A 128 -28.93 -6.12 -22.46
N VAL A 129 -27.61 -6.03 -22.27
CA VAL A 129 -26.95 -6.53 -21.04
C VAL A 129 -27.36 -5.71 -19.80
N THR A 130 -27.55 -4.39 -19.95
CA THR A 130 -28.04 -3.54 -18.85
C THR A 130 -29.51 -3.80 -18.53
N LYS A 131 -30.39 -3.97 -19.53
CA LYS A 131 -31.80 -4.38 -19.32
C LYS A 131 -31.94 -5.79 -18.76
N ALA A 132 -30.96 -6.67 -18.98
CA ALA A 132 -30.91 -7.99 -18.37
C ALA A 132 -30.62 -7.92 -16.86
N GLY A 133 -30.20 -6.76 -16.32
CA GLY A 133 -30.01 -6.51 -14.89
C GLY A 133 -28.57 -6.23 -14.46
N VAL A 134 -27.63 -6.10 -15.40
CA VAL A 134 -26.23 -5.76 -15.09
C VAL A 134 -26.07 -4.25 -14.87
N PRO A 135 -25.47 -3.78 -13.76
CA PRO A 135 -25.15 -2.37 -13.57
C PRO A 135 -24.16 -1.87 -14.63
N SER A 136 -24.42 -0.71 -15.26
CA SER A 136 -23.55 -0.15 -16.31
C SER A 136 -22.09 -0.04 -15.87
N ASN A 137 -21.84 0.40 -14.63
CA ASN A 137 -20.49 0.57 -14.08
C ASN A 137 -19.72 -0.75 -13.86
N LYS A 138 -20.35 -1.91 -14.07
CA LYS A 138 -19.68 -3.23 -14.13
C LYS A 138 -19.41 -3.71 -15.55
N VAL A 139 -19.90 -3.04 -16.59
CA VAL A 139 -19.69 -3.40 -18.00
C VAL A 139 -18.47 -2.64 -18.54
N VAL A 140 -17.39 -3.35 -18.84
CA VAL A 140 -16.18 -2.80 -19.45
C VAL A 140 -16.20 -3.14 -20.93
N VAL A 141 -16.33 -2.14 -21.80
CA VAL A 141 -16.73 -2.34 -23.20
C VAL A 141 -15.52 -2.56 -24.11
N GLY A 142 -15.55 -3.62 -24.90
CA GLY A 142 -14.48 -3.99 -25.84
C GLY A 142 -14.26 -2.96 -26.96
N VAL A 143 -12.98 -2.72 -27.27
CA VAL A 143 -12.49 -2.10 -28.50
C VAL A 143 -11.37 -2.97 -29.09
N SER A 144 -11.27 -3.05 -30.42
CA SER A 144 -10.29 -3.89 -31.13
C SER A 144 -9.07 -3.12 -31.63
N SER A 145 -7.91 -3.79 -31.67
CA SER A 145 -6.71 -3.40 -32.45
C SER A 145 -6.52 -4.30 -33.69
N TYR A 146 -7.62 -4.75 -34.27
CA TYR A 146 -7.64 -5.57 -35.48
C TYR A 146 -8.90 -5.27 -36.30
N ALA A 147 -8.88 -5.68 -37.57
CA ALA A 147 -10.04 -5.74 -38.45
C ALA A 147 -10.49 -7.18 -38.66
N ARG A 148 -11.79 -7.34 -38.95
CA ARG A 148 -12.24 -8.43 -39.83
C ARG A 148 -12.12 -7.95 -41.28
N SER A 149 -11.47 -8.77 -42.11
CA SER A 149 -11.20 -8.46 -43.51
C SER A 149 -11.94 -9.40 -44.47
N PHE A 150 -12.17 -8.91 -45.68
CA PHE A 150 -12.97 -9.58 -46.70
C PHE A 150 -12.36 -9.35 -48.09
N ALA A 151 -12.39 -10.37 -48.95
CA ALA A 151 -12.21 -10.19 -50.39
C ALA A 151 -13.58 -9.89 -51.03
N MET A 152 -13.73 -8.66 -51.52
CA MET A 152 -14.93 -8.16 -52.18
C MET A 152 -15.22 -8.95 -53.46
N ALA A 153 -16.50 -9.12 -53.77
CA ALA A 153 -16.97 -9.80 -54.98
C ALA A 153 -16.75 -8.98 -56.26
N GLU A 154 -16.69 -7.65 -56.15
CA GLU A 154 -16.50 -6.73 -57.27
C GLU A 154 -15.62 -5.54 -56.84
N ALA A 155 -14.58 -5.26 -57.63
CA ALA A 155 -13.70 -4.11 -57.37
C ALA A 155 -14.49 -2.80 -57.52
N GLY A 156 -14.37 -1.91 -56.53
CA GLY A 156 -15.15 -0.67 -56.48
C GLY A 156 -16.54 -0.79 -55.83
N CYS A 157 -17.02 -2.00 -55.52
CA CYS A 157 -18.20 -2.20 -54.68
C CYS A 157 -17.76 -2.48 -53.23
N TYR A 158 -17.64 -1.42 -52.43
CA TYR A 158 -17.12 -1.48 -51.05
C TYR A 158 -18.07 -0.93 -49.97
N THR A 159 -19.33 -0.63 -50.33
CA THR A 159 -20.36 -0.16 -49.39
C THR A 159 -21.06 -1.33 -48.68
N GLU A 160 -21.92 -1.03 -47.71
CA GLU A 160 -22.61 -1.98 -46.86
C GLU A 160 -23.63 -2.90 -47.58
N ASN A 161 -23.96 -2.58 -48.83
CA ASN A 161 -24.79 -3.39 -49.72
C ASN A 161 -23.98 -4.23 -50.72
N CYS A 162 -22.65 -4.10 -50.71
CA CYS A 162 -21.74 -4.88 -51.54
C CYS A 162 -21.35 -6.19 -50.85
N PHE A 163 -20.90 -7.16 -51.64
CA PHE A 163 -20.70 -8.54 -51.19
C PHE A 163 -19.23 -8.94 -51.05
N PHE A 164 -18.96 -9.90 -50.16
CA PHE A 164 -17.69 -10.62 -50.06
C PHE A 164 -17.77 -12.06 -50.58
N THR A 165 -16.59 -12.65 -50.81
CA THR A 165 -16.42 -14.00 -51.38
C THR A 165 -15.88 -15.01 -50.35
N GLY A 166 -15.85 -16.29 -50.73
CA GLY A 166 -15.41 -17.39 -49.88
C GLY A 166 -16.58 -18.28 -49.45
N SER A 167 -16.50 -18.82 -48.23
CA SER A 167 -17.55 -19.60 -47.56
C SER A 167 -17.54 -19.30 -46.07
N SER A 168 -18.48 -19.85 -45.28
CA SER A 168 -18.56 -19.58 -43.82
C SER A 168 -17.32 -20.03 -43.03
N SER A 169 -16.49 -20.94 -43.59
CA SER A 169 -15.27 -21.45 -42.95
C SER A 169 -13.99 -21.15 -43.72
N VAL A 170 -14.05 -20.43 -44.84
CA VAL A 170 -12.88 -20.09 -45.68
C VAL A 170 -13.03 -18.66 -46.17
N SER A 171 -12.15 -17.76 -45.69
CA SER A 171 -12.04 -16.42 -46.23
C SER A 171 -11.13 -16.40 -47.44
N ASN A 172 -11.52 -15.62 -48.44
CA ASN A 172 -10.70 -15.31 -49.61
C ASN A 172 -9.86 -14.02 -49.39
N ALA A 173 -9.97 -13.37 -48.22
CA ALA A 173 -9.17 -12.19 -47.91
C ALA A 173 -7.70 -12.56 -47.74
N GLU A 174 -6.80 -11.69 -48.20
CA GLU A 174 -5.35 -11.89 -48.08
C GLU A 174 -4.95 -11.94 -46.58
N PRO A 175 -4.24 -12.98 -46.12
CA PRO A 175 -3.71 -13.04 -44.76
C PRO A 175 -2.74 -11.89 -44.47
N GLY A 176 -2.77 -11.36 -43.24
CA GLY A 176 -1.74 -10.44 -42.78
C GLY A 176 -0.36 -11.11 -42.71
N VAL A 177 0.72 -10.34 -42.92
CA VAL A 177 2.11 -10.85 -42.97
C VAL A 177 2.62 -11.41 -41.64
N CYS A 178 2.00 -11.04 -40.52
CA CYS A 178 2.30 -11.50 -39.17
C CYS A 178 1.14 -12.25 -38.52
N THR A 179 -0.12 -11.81 -38.72
CA THR A 179 -1.31 -12.52 -38.23
C THR A 179 -1.59 -13.81 -39.01
N ASN A 180 -1.15 -13.88 -40.27
CA ASN A 180 -1.16 -15.07 -41.14
C ASN A 180 -2.51 -15.83 -41.16
N THR A 181 -3.60 -15.09 -41.03
CA THR A 181 -4.97 -15.62 -40.93
C THR A 181 -5.88 -14.89 -41.91
N ALA A 182 -6.41 -15.60 -42.91
CA ALA A 182 -7.34 -15.01 -43.87
C ALA A 182 -8.61 -14.50 -43.15
N GLY A 183 -8.97 -13.23 -43.39
CA GLY A 183 -10.13 -12.58 -42.78
C GLY A 183 -9.88 -11.93 -41.41
N TYR A 184 -8.62 -11.85 -40.98
CA TYR A 184 -8.19 -11.19 -39.73
C TYR A 184 -6.86 -10.47 -39.97
N ILE A 185 -6.79 -9.18 -39.65
CA ILE A 185 -5.57 -8.38 -39.86
C ILE A 185 -5.41 -7.35 -38.74
N SER A 186 -4.20 -7.22 -38.20
CA SER A 186 -3.90 -6.34 -37.07
C SER A 186 -3.83 -4.86 -37.46
N ASN A 187 -4.04 -3.96 -36.51
CA ASN A 187 -3.80 -2.52 -36.71
C ASN A 187 -2.35 -2.24 -37.13
N ALA A 188 -1.37 -3.03 -36.68
CA ALA A 188 0.02 -2.94 -37.12
C ALA A 188 0.17 -3.13 -38.65
N GLU A 189 -0.45 -4.19 -39.18
CA GLU A 189 -0.43 -4.53 -40.60
C GLU A 189 -1.27 -3.55 -41.44
N ILE A 190 -2.42 -3.09 -40.92
CA ILE A 190 -3.23 -2.03 -41.53
C ILE A 190 -2.41 -0.74 -41.66
N ASN A 191 -1.69 -0.34 -40.61
CA ASN A 191 -0.82 0.83 -40.63
C ASN A 191 0.34 0.69 -41.63
N GLU A 192 0.88 -0.52 -41.82
CA GLU A 192 1.87 -0.81 -42.87
C GLU A 192 1.28 -0.65 -44.28
N ILE A 193 0.09 -1.19 -44.53
CA ILE A 193 -0.64 -1.03 -45.80
C ILE A 193 -0.92 0.45 -46.07
N MET A 194 -1.40 1.19 -45.06
CA MET A 194 -1.66 2.63 -45.15
C MET A 194 -0.39 3.45 -45.39
N GLY A 195 0.76 2.99 -44.89
CA GLY A 195 2.07 3.58 -45.18
C GLY A 195 2.52 3.41 -46.64
N ASN A 196 1.95 2.45 -47.38
CA ASN A 196 2.19 2.23 -48.80
C ASN A 196 0.96 2.62 -49.64
N SER A 197 0.89 3.89 -50.02
CA SER A 197 -0.23 4.46 -50.80
C SER A 197 -0.50 3.78 -52.15
N SER A 198 0.42 2.97 -52.69
CA SER A 198 0.17 2.17 -53.91
C SER A 198 -0.80 1.00 -53.69
N ARG A 199 -0.98 0.56 -52.43
CA ARG A 199 -1.93 -0.49 -52.03
C ARG A 199 -3.30 0.08 -51.69
N VAL A 200 -3.36 1.30 -51.17
CA VAL A 200 -4.60 1.93 -50.69
C VAL A 200 -5.49 2.34 -51.88
N THR A 201 -6.67 1.73 -51.97
CA THR A 201 -7.70 2.08 -52.96
C THR A 201 -8.61 3.20 -52.44
N THR A 202 -9.07 3.09 -51.19
CA THR A 202 -9.71 4.19 -50.44
C THR A 202 -9.65 3.92 -48.94
N SER A 203 -9.71 4.96 -48.11
CA SER A 203 -9.77 4.87 -46.65
C SER A 203 -10.65 6.01 -46.12
N TYR A 204 -11.61 5.69 -45.25
CA TYR A 204 -12.57 6.64 -44.70
C TYR A 204 -13.15 6.15 -43.37
N VAL A 205 -13.79 7.04 -42.60
CA VAL A 205 -14.66 6.64 -41.48
C VAL A 205 -16.07 6.50 -42.03
N ASP A 206 -16.69 5.34 -41.84
CA ASP A 206 -18.12 5.18 -42.08
C ASP A 206 -18.90 5.74 -40.89
N GLU A 207 -19.63 6.84 -41.14
CA GLU A 207 -20.48 7.53 -40.17
C GLU A 207 -21.58 6.63 -39.58
N SER A 208 -22.06 5.63 -40.34
CA SER A 208 -23.21 4.80 -39.93
C SER A 208 -22.85 3.75 -38.87
N SER A 209 -21.70 3.10 -39.04
CA SER A 209 -21.12 2.16 -38.07
C SER A 209 -20.12 2.80 -37.10
N HIS A 210 -19.72 4.05 -37.35
CA HIS A 210 -18.64 4.77 -36.67
C HIS A 210 -17.34 3.94 -36.62
N SER A 211 -16.90 3.45 -37.77
CA SER A 211 -15.69 2.61 -37.89
C SER A 211 -14.83 3.00 -39.08
N ASN A 212 -13.51 2.74 -39.00
CA ASN A 212 -12.60 2.98 -40.10
C ASN A 212 -12.73 1.87 -41.14
N ILE A 213 -12.93 2.24 -42.40
CA ILE A 213 -12.96 1.35 -43.54
C ILE A 213 -11.71 1.56 -44.38
N LEU A 214 -10.98 0.49 -44.67
CA LEU A 214 -9.86 0.45 -45.60
C LEU A 214 -10.20 -0.49 -46.76
N VAL A 215 -10.10 0.02 -47.99
CA VAL A 215 -10.10 -0.78 -49.21
C VAL A 215 -8.69 -0.76 -49.79
N TYR A 216 -8.10 -1.93 -50.03
CA TYR A 216 -6.73 -2.08 -50.51
C TYR A 216 -6.59 -3.17 -51.58
N ASP A 217 -5.51 -3.10 -52.36
CA ASP A 217 -5.18 -4.02 -53.45
C ASP A 217 -6.37 -4.31 -54.40
N GLY A 218 -7.20 -3.28 -54.64
CA GLY A 218 -8.39 -3.26 -55.51
C GLY A 218 -9.61 -4.06 -55.02
N THR A 219 -9.42 -5.12 -54.24
CA THR A 219 -10.48 -6.08 -53.85
C THR A 219 -10.49 -6.46 -52.38
N GLN A 220 -9.53 -6.01 -51.58
CA GLN A 220 -9.50 -6.30 -50.15
C GLN A 220 -10.20 -5.18 -49.37
N TRP A 221 -10.95 -5.55 -48.35
CA TRP A 221 -11.72 -4.65 -47.51
C TRP A 221 -11.49 -5.00 -46.05
N ALA A 222 -11.36 -4.00 -45.18
CA ALA A 222 -11.18 -4.18 -43.74
C ALA A 222 -11.92 -3.09 -42.97
N ALA A 223 -12.71 -3.48 -41.97
CA ALA A 223 -13.31 -2.56 -41.00
C ALA A 223 -12.65 -2.70 -39.64
N TYR A 224 -12.19 -1.59 -39.05
CA TYR A 224 -11.40 -1.54 -37.83
C TYR A 224 -11.67 -0.27 -37.02
N MET A 225 -10.91 -0.09 -35.93
CA MET A 225 -10.84 1.18 -35.22
C MET A 225 -9.38 1.65 -35.14
N ASP A 226 -9.11 2.88 -35.57
CA ASP A 226 -7.90 3.61 -35.27
C ASP A 226 -7.95 4.17 -33.83
N ASP A 227 -6.85 4.78 -33.38
CA ASP A 227 -6.74 5.26 -32.00
C ASP A 227 -7.63 6.48 -31.72
N THR A 228 -8.02 7.24 -32.75
CA THR A 228 -9.04 8.31 -32.67
C THR A 228 -10.40 7.68 -32.33
N THR A 229 -10.83 6.72 -33.15
CA THR A 229 -12.11 6.03 -33.03
C THR A 229 -12.20 5.29 -31.69
N LYS A 230 -11.15 4.58 -31.27
CA LYS A 230 -11.07 3.97 -29.93
C LYS A 230 -11.29 5.00 -28.82
N SER A 231 -10.63 6.15 -28.90
CA SER A 231 -10.72 7.21 -27.90
C SER A 231 -12.13 7.81 -27.81
N GLU A 232 -12.77 8.04 -28.97
CA GLU A 232 -14.15 8.52 -29.07
C GLU A 232 -15.15 7.50 -28.52
N ARG A 233 -14.97 6.21 -28.83
CA ARG A 233 -15.76 5.10 -28.27
C ARG A 233 -15.65 5.02 -26.76
N VAL A 234 -14.44 5.07 -26.20
CA VAL A 234 -14.24 5.04 -24.73
C VAL A 234 -14.84 6.28 -24.06
N ALA A 235 -14.74 7.46 -24.68
CA ALA A 235 -15.39 8.68 -24.18
C ALA A 235 -16.94 8.56 -24.21
N PHE A 236 -17.50 7.96 -25.26
CA PHE A 236 -18.92 7.68 -25.37
C PHE A 236 -19.40 6.66 -24.31
N TYR A 237 -18.67 5.55 -24.11
CA TYR A 237 -19.00 4.56 -23.07
C TYR A 237 -18.96 5.17 -21.67
N LYS A 238 -17.99 6.05 -21.39
CA LYS A 238 -17.94 6.83 -20.15
C LYS A 238 -19.16 7.74 -19.98
N GLY A 239 -19.66 8.34 -21.06
CA GLY A 239 -20.90 9.12 -21.07
C GLY A 239 -22.17 8.29 -20.79
N LEU A 240 -22.10 6.97 -20.91
CA LEU A 240 -23.15 6.02 -20.55
C LEU A 240 -22.98 5.42 -19.13
N GLU A 241 -22.04 5.96 -18.33
CA GLU A 241 -21.67 5.44 -17.00
C GLU A 241 -21.25 3.95 -17.03
N MET A 242 -20.60 3.52 -18.13
CA MET A 242 -20.01 2.19 -18.25
C MET A 242 -18.72 2.08 -17.43
N GLY A 243 -18.36 0.86 -17.00
CA GLY A 243 -17.20 0.60 -16.16
C GLY A 243 -15.85 0.94 -16.79
N GLY A 244 -15.78 1.04 -18.12
CA GLY A 244 -14.59 1.47 -18.85
C GLY A 244 -14.54 0.95 -20.28
N GLY A 245 -13.35 0.98 -20.88
CA GLY A 245 -13.03 0.29 -22.12
C GLY A 245 -11.95 -0.77 -21.92
N THR A 246 -11.95 -1.82 -22.72
CA THR A 246 -10.92 -2.87 -22.74
C THR A 246 -10.45 -3.14 -24.17
N LEU A 247 -9.15 -3.42 -24.37
CA LEU A 247 -8.51 -3.45 -25.68
C LEU A 247 -8.13 -4.89 -26.09
N TRP A 248 -8.73 -5.40 -27.15
CA TRP A 248 -8.37 -6.70 -27.74
C TRP A 248 -7.59 -6.52 -29.06
N ALA A 249 -6.29 -6.76 -29.13
CA ALA A 249 -5.33 -6.93 -28.04
C ALA A 249 -4.19 -5.91 -28.20
N SER A 250 -3.40 -5.69 -27.16
CA SER A 250 -2.38 -4.62 -27.14
C SER A 250 -1.23 -4.87 -28.14
N ASP A 251 -0.85 -6.12 -28.34
CA ASP A 251 0.19 -6.59 -29.27
C ASP A 251 -0.15 -6.34 -30.76
N LEU A 252 -1.43 -6.28 -31.10
CA LEU A 252 -1.91 -6.06 -32.47
C LEU A 252 -1.86 -4.57 -32.90
N SER A 253 -1.60 -3.66 -31.96
CA SER A 253 -1.68 -2.21 -32.21
C SER A 253 -0.56 -1.68 -33.12
N LYS A 254 0.66 -2.21 -32.99
CA LYS A 254 1.87 -1.77 -33.69
C LYS A 254 2.93 -2.87 -33.70
N TYR A 255 3.85 -2.83 -34.66
CA TYR A 255 5.05 -3.65 -34.58
C TYR A 255 5.95 -3.19 -33.42
N ASN A 256 6.47 -4.17 -32.68
CA ASN A 256 7.44 -3.93 -31.61
C ASN A 256 8.86 -4.16 -32.14
N SER A 257 9.80 -3.31 -31.73
CA SER A 257 11.23 -3.57 -31.92
C SER A 257 11.64 -4.85 -31.18
N ALA A 258 12.76 -5.44 -31.58
CA ALA A 258 13.33 -6.52 -30.78
C ALA A 258 13.71 -5.99 -29.39
N PRO A 259 13.64 -6.81 -28.32
CA PRO A 259 14.07 -6.39 -27.00
C PRO A 259 15.54 -5.97 -27.00
N TYR A 260 15.83 -4.83 -26.37
CA TYR A 260 17.20 -4.40 -26.10
C TYR A 260 17.93 -5.49 -25.29
N PRO A 261 19.23 -5.77 -25.54
CA PRO A 261 20.19 -5.10 -26.44
C PRO A 261 20.08 -5.53 -27.91
N SER A 262 19.18 -6.45 -28.23
CA SER A 262 19.11 -7.04 -29.56
C SER A 262 18.65 -6.03 -30.60
N SER A 263 19.54 -5.69 -31.55
CA SER A 263 19.22 -4.77 -32.63
C SER A 263 18.30 -5.37 -33.71
N SER A 264 17.97 -6.67 -33.63
CA SER A 264 17.01 -7.30 -34.55
C SER A 264 16.34 -8.54 -33.96
N TRP A 265 15.10 -8.81 -34.37
CA TRP A 265 14.38 -10.04 -34.04
C TRP A 265 15.08 -11.30 -34.58
N THR A 266 15.95 -11.16 -35.57
CA THR A 266 16.78 -12.28 -36.08
C THR A 266 17.88 -12.63 -35.08
N THR A 267 18.60 -11.64 -34.55
CA THR A 267 19.60 -11.82 -33.50
C THR A 267 18.95 -12.36 -32.22
N PHE A 268 17.85 -11.76 -31.76
CA PHE A 268 17.13 -12.18 -30.56
C PHE A 268 16.71 -13.67 -30.64
N ARG A 269 16.04 -14.05 -31.74
CA ARG A 269 15.66 -15.46 -31.96
C ARG A 269 16.85 -16.39 -32.16
N SER A 270 17.99 -15.89 -32.67
CA SER A 270 19.21 -16.69 -32.79
C SER A 270 19.79 -17.03 -31.42
N ASN A 271 19.95 -16.04 -30.54
CA ASN A 271 20.50 -16.20 -29.18
C ASN A 271 19.65 -17.20 -28.37
N VAL A 272 18.33 -17.00 -28.33
CA VAL A 272 17.38 -17.91 -27.67
C VAL A 272 17.50 -19.35 -28.21
N ARG A 273 17.64 -19.54 -29.53
CA ARG A 273 17.78 -20.88 -30.14
C ARG A 273 19.08 -21.60 -29.81
N ILE A 274 20.14 -20.87 -29.47
CA ILE A 274 21.44 -21.45 -29.09
C ILE A 274 21.64 -21.50 -27.56
N GLY A 275 20.59 -21.19 -26.78
CA GLY A 275 20.65 -21.18 -25.31
C GLY A 275 21.51 -20.06 -24.73
N THR A 276 21.77 -19.00 -25.50
CA THR A 276 22.41 -17.78 -25.01
C THR A 276 21.33 -16.80 -24.57
N ASP A 277 21.45 -16.24 -23.37
CA ASP A 277 20.60 -15.14 -22.93
C ASP A 277 20.69 -13.98 -23.96
N PRO A 278 19.57 -13.54 -24.56
CA PRO A 278 19.58 -12.39 -25.45
C PRO A 278 19.88 -11.04 -24.77
N TYR A 279 19.85 -10.97 -23.43
CA TYR A 279 20.25 -9.80 -22.64
C TYR A 279 21.77 -9.75 -22.44
N ALA A 280 22.36 -8.55 -22.55
CA ALA A 280 23.81 -8.38 -22.51
C ALA A 280 24.29 -8.05 -21.10
N GLU A 281 24.92 -9.03 -20.48
CA GLU A 281 25.80 -8.80 -19.34
C GLU A 281 26.94 -7.84 -19.72
N GLY A 282 26.99 -6.68 -19.07
CA GLY A 282 28.01 -5.66 -19.31
C GLY A 282 29.43 -6.12 -18.95
N SER A 283 30.43 -5.37 -19.41
CA SER A 283 31.85 -5.66 -19.13
C SER A 283 32.11 -5.88 -17.64
N ARG A 284 32.67 -7.05 -17.30
CA ARG A 284 33.03 -7.44 -15.94
C ARG A 284 34.42 -6.90 -15.57
N THR A 285 34.58 -6.43 -14.34
CA THR A 285 35.83 -5.92 -13.76
C THR A 285 36.30 -6.78 -12.59
N GLY A 286 37.56 -6.63 -12.17
CA GLY A 286 38.14 -7.48 -11.12
C GLY A 286 38.38 -8.92 -11.56
N ASN A 287 38.33 -9.86 -10.61
CA ASN A 287 38.52 -11.29 -10.82
C ASN A 287 37.36 -12.15 -10.30
N TRP A 288 36.30 -11.55 -9.74
CA TRP A 288 35.16 -12.28 -9.14
C TRP A 288 34.52 -13.34 -10.06
N THR A 289 34.51 -13.12 -11.37
CA THR A 289 33.98 -14.06 -12.40
C THR A 289 34.93 -15.18 -12.81
N THR A 290 36.16 -15.18 -12.27
CA THR A 290 37.19 -16.21 -12.52
C THR A 290 37.41 -17.13 -11.32
N LEU A 291 36.88 -16.76 -10.15
CA LEU A 291 36.88 -17.56 -8.94
C LEU A 291 35.80 -18.67 -9.03
N THR A 292 35.94 -19.72 -8.23
CA THR A 292 35.03 -20.88 -8.22
C THR A 292 34.58 -21.21 -6.80
N CYS A 293 33.57 -22.06 -6.62
CA CYS A 293 33.10 -22.44 -5.29
C CYS A 293 34.12 -23.24 -4.45
N ASP A 294 35.19 -23.74 -5.06
CA ASP A 294 36.28 -24.42 -4.36
C ASP A 294 37.29 -23.43 -3.75
N ASP A 295 37.15 -22.12 -4.02
CA ASP A 295 38.04 -21.10 -3.49
C ASP A 295 38.05 -21.05 -1.95
N PRO A 296 39.21 -20.83 -1.29
CA PRO A 296 39.27 -20.73 0.17
C PRO A 296 38.32 -19.69 0.78
N SER A 297 38.02 -18.59 0.08
CA SER A 297 37.05 -17.59 0.54
C SER A 297 35.63 -18.15 0.68
N VAL A 298 35.28 -19.17 -0.10
CA VAL A 298 34.00 -19.88 -0.01
C VAL A 298 34.07 -20.99 1.04
N THR A 299 35.09 -21.84 0.97
CA THR A 299 35.17 -23.10 1.72
C THR A 299 35.72 -22.96 3.14
N ASN A 300 36.56 -21.96 3.43
CA ASN A 300 37.31 -21.85 4.69
C ASN A 300 36.58 -21.02 5.77
N LEU A 301 35.32 -21.37 6.04
CA LEU A 301 34.42 -20.69 6.97
C LEU A 301 34.97 -20.56 8.40
N ALA A 302 35.86 -21.45 8.82
CA ALA A 302 36.39 -21.50 10.19
C ALA A 302 37.62 -20.60 10.44
N ASN A 303 38.31 -20.10 9.40
CA ASN A 303 39.54 -19.32 9.56
C ASN A 303 39.46 -17.91 8.95
N LEU A 304 38.46 -17.60 8.13
CA LEU A 304 38.28 -16.29 7.51
C LEU A 304 37.07 -15.58 8.12
N THR A 305 37.24 -14.32 8.53
CA THR A 305 36.14 -13.45 8.93
C THR A 305 35.23 -13.14 7.74
N SER A 306 33.97 -12.77 7.98
CA SER A 306 33.02 -12.45 6.90
C SER A 306 33.52 -11.34 5.97
N LYS A 307 34.28 -10.37 6.50
CA LYS A 307 34.94 -9.34 5.68
C LYS A 307 36.06 -9.90 4.80
N GLU A 308 36.95 -10.72 5.35
CA GLU A 308 38.02 -11.33 4.55
C GLU A 308 37.46 -12.21 3.44
N ARG A 309 36.35 -12.92 3.69
CA ARG A 309 35.62 -13.68 2.66
C ARG A 309 35.05 -12.76 1.59
N TRP A 310 34.35 -11.68 1.98
CA TRP A 310 33.78 -10.69 1.05
C TRP A 310 34.84 -10.06 0.14
N ASP A 311 35.96 -9.65 0.72
CA ASP A 311 37.07 -9.02 0.00
C ASP A 311 37.81 -10.04 -0.90
N GLN A 312 38.01 -11.29 -0.46
CA GLN A 312 38.67 -12.34 -1.27
C GLN A 312 37.81 -12.90 -2.41
N MET A 313 36.48 -12.94 -2.24
CA MET A 313 35.54 -13.26 -3.33
C MET A 313 35.43 -12.14 -4.37
N ASP A 314 36.06 -10.98 -4.13
CA ASP A 314 36.02 -9.79 -4.98
C ASP A 314 34.60 -9.20 -5.13
N CYS A 315 33.80 -9.30 -4.06
CA CYS A 315 32.45 -8.74 -3.99
C CYS A 315 32.36 -7.23 -4.28
N PRO A 316 33.36 -6.38 -3.94
CA PRO A 316 33.31 -4.97 -4.29
C PRO A 316 33.27 -4.70 -5.80
N ASN A 317 34.05 -5.42 -6.62
CA ASN A 317 33.99 -5.28 -8.08
C ASN A 317 32.71 -5.92 -8.64
N ALA A 318 32.26 -7.06 -8.11
CA ALA A 318 31.00 -7.67 -8.51
C ALA A 318 29.79 -6.75 -8.29
N TRP A 319 29.72 -6.08 -7.13
CA TRP A 319 28.68 -5.09 -6.86
C TRP A 319 28.80 -3.87 -7.77
N ALA A 320 30.01 -3.38 -8.01
CA ALA A 320 30.24 -2.26 -8.92
C ALA A 320 29.83 -2.59 -10.37
N ASP A 321 30.09 -3.80 -10.85
CA ASP A 321 29.64 -4.29 -12.15
C ASP A 321 28.11 -4.39 -12.23
N ALA A 322 27.46 -4.88 -11.18
CA ALA A 322 26.00 -4.94 -11.09
C ALA A 322 25.37 -3.55 -11.09
N MET A 323 25.97 -2.58 -10.37
CA MET A 323 25.54 -1.17 -10.44
C MET A 323 25.77 -0.57 -11.83
N ASN A 324 26.88 -0.92 -12.50
CA ASN A 324 27.21 -0.44 -13.85
C ASN A 324 26.17 -0.93 -14.87
N VAL A 325 25.78 -2.20 -14.82
CA VAL A 325 24.69 -2.75 -15.63
C VAL A 325 23.37 -2.03 -15.33
N TRP A 326 22.97 -1.90 -14.07
CA TRP A 326 21.76 -1.17 -13.70
C TRP A 326 21.73 0.26 -14.25
N PHE A 327 22.76 1.06 -14.00
CA PHE A 327 22.75 2.49 -14.35
C PHE A 327 22.95 2.78 -15.83
N ASN A 328 23.75 1.99 -16.54
CA ASN A 328 24.14 2.29 -17.93
C ASN A 328 23.42 1.43 -18.97
N ILE A 329 22.74 0.34 -18.56
CA ILE A 329 22.08 -0.62 -19.44
C ILE A 329 20.58 -0.69 -19.12
N ASP A 330 20.21 -1.15 -17.93
CA ASP A 330 18.82 -1.55 -17.65
C ASP A 330 17.89 -0.39 -17.24
N LYS A 331 18.35 0.52 -16.36
CA LYS A 331 17.59 1.71 -15.96
C LYS A 331 17.31 2.66 -17.14
N PRO A 332 18.26 2.91 -18.08
CA PRO A 332 17.97 3.67 -19.30
C PRO A 332 17.06 2.95 -20.30
N ALA A 333 17.10 1.61 -20.36
CA ALA A 333 16.21 0.81 -21.19
C ALA A 333 14.78 0.73 -20.63
N ASN A 334 14.61 0.95 -19.31
CA ASN A 334 13.34 0.87 -18.59
C ASN A 334 12.62 -0.47 -18.83
N SER A 335 13.40 -1.56 -18.84
CA SER A 335 12.95 -2.91 -19.19
C SER A 335 12.98 -3.92 -18.05
N LEU A 336 13.68 -3.61 -16.96
CA LEU A 336 13.78 -4.42 -15.74
C LEU A 336 13.65 -3.51 -14.51
N THR A 337 13.17 -4.05 -13.40
CA THR A 337 13.34 -3.43 -12.08
C THR A 337 14.79 -3.53 -11.61
N PHE A 338 15.14 -2.80 -10.55
CA PHE A 338 16.49 -2.85 -9.99
C PHE A 338 16.87 -4.26 -9.55
N THR A 339 16.03 -4.92 -8.76
CA THR A 339 16.35 -6.26 -8.23
C THR A 339 16.41 -7.32 -9.32
N GLU A 340 15.64 -7.20 -10.41
CA GLU A 340 15.77 -8.05 -11.61
C GLU A 340 17.10 -7.82 -12.35
N SER A 341 17.52 -6.55 -12.50
CA SER A 341 18.83 -6.21 -13.09
C SER A 341 19.99 -6.83 -12.29
N ILE A 342 19.89 -6.80 -10.95
CA ILE A 342 20.87 -7.43 -10.07
C ILE A 342 20.79 -8.95 -10.10
N SER A 343 19.60 -9.56 -10.04
CA SER A 343 19.47 -11.02 -10.10
C SER A 343 20.07 -11.57 -11.40
N ASN A 344 19.73 -10.94 -12.54
CA ASN A 344 20.21 -11.37 -13.85
C ASN A 344 21.72 -11.17 -13.96
N THR A 345 22.27 -10.05 -13.45
CA THR A 345 23.73 -9.81 -13.43
C THR A 345 24.48 -10.84 -12.56
N LEU A 346 23.89 -11.31 -11.47
CA LEU A 346 24.51 -12.24 -10.53
C LEU A 346 24.21 -13.72 -10.85
N HIS A 347 23.35 -14.01 -11.84
CA HIS A 347 22.81 -15.36 -12.13
C HIS A 347 21.96 -15.94 -10.97
N ALA A 348 21.27 -15.05 -10.26
CA ALA A 348 20.31 -15.37 -9.20
C ALA A 348 18.92 -15.69 -9.78
N PRO A 349 17.94 -16.13 -8.95
CA PRO A 349 16.56 -16.36 -9.40
C PRO A 349 15.96 -15.19 -10.21
N GLU A 350 15.42 -15.51 -11.38
CA GLU A 350 14.77 -14.56 -12.29
C GLU A 350 13.55 -13.86 -11.65
N MET A 351 13.14 -12.71 -12.20
CA MET A 351 11.96 -11.95 -11.73
C MET A 351 12.03 -11.55 -10.24
N ALA A 352 13.22 -11.20 -9.76
CA ALA A 352 13.44 -10.78 -8.38
C ALA A 352 12.81 -9.41 -8.06
N ASP A 353 11.84 -9.35 -7.15
CA ASP A 353 11.28 -8.13 -6.56
C ASP A 353 11.51 -8.12 -5.04
N CYS A 354 12.75 -7.90 -4.61
CA CYS A 354 13.06 -7.88 -3.17
C CYS A 354 12.42 -6.69 -2.44
N GLY A 355 11.75 -5.78 -3.16
CA GLY A 355 10.92 -4.72 -2.60
C GLY A 355 9.55 -5.18 -2.11
N ASP A 356 9.00 -6.29 -2.63
CA ASP A 356 7.66 -6.76 -2.27
C ASP A 356 7.69 -7.94 -1.28
N TYR A 357 6.87 -7.90 -0.23
CA TYR A 357 6.94 -8.87 0.87
C TYR A 357 6.30 -10.24 0.58
N LYS A 358 5.77 -10.42 -0.63
CA LYS A 358 5.05 -11.63 -1.04
C LYS A 358 6.03 -12.80 -1.21
N ALA A 359 5.55 -14.02 -1.00
CA ALA A 359 6.31 -15.24 -1.31
C ALA A 359 6.73 -15.35 -2.80
N THR A 360 6.08 -14.59 -3.68
CA THR A 360 6.38 -14.53 -5.13
C THR A 360 7.41 -13.46 -5.50
N SER A 361 8.11 -12.86 -4.51
CA SER A 361 9.18 -11.89 -4.75
C SER A 361 10.44 -12.50 -5.36
N ASN A 362 10.55 -13.84 -5.35
CA ASN A 362 11.77 -14.61 -5.64
C ASN A 362 12.99 -14.23 -4.75
N CYS A 363 12.78 -13.45 -3.68
CA CYS A 363 13.79 -13.04 -2.72
C CYS A 363 13.61 -13.69 -1.32
N ILE A 364 12.96 -14.85 -1.26
CA ILE A 364 12.58 -15.55 -0.02
C ILE A 364 13.48 -16.74 0.35
N GLN A 365 14.58 -16.97 -0.38
CA GLN A 365 15.50 -18.08 -0.08
C GLN A 365 16.93 -17.74 -0.48
N THR A 366 17.88 -18.06 0.39
CA THR A 366 19.31 -17.97 0.11
C THR A 366 19.76 -19.06 -0.87
N SER A 367 20.69 -18.70 -1.75
CA SER A 367 21.29 -19.60 -2.73
C SER A 367 22.59 -20.20 -2.21
N THR A 368 22.91 -21.43 -2.64
CA THR A 368 24.25 -21.97 -2.49
C THR A 368 25.19 -21.36 -3.54
N CYS A 369 26.50 -21.38 -3.29
CA CYS A 369 27.48 -20.96 -4.31
C CYS A 369 27.28 -21.71 -5.64
N VAL A 370 27.11 -23.05 -5.59
CA VAL A 370 27.00 -23.90 -6.78
C VAL A 370 25.72 -23.63 -7.57
N SER A 371 24.64 -23.17 -6.93
CA SER A 371 23.36 -22.89 -7.60
C SER A 371 23.30 -21.52 -8.29
N ILE A 372 24.28 -20.63 -8.09
CA ILE A 372 24.28 -19.27 -8.64
C ILE A 372 25.45 -19.00 -9.59
N ILE A 373 26.49 -19.85 -9.62
CA ILE A 373 27.58 -19.68 -10.60
C ILE A 373 27.15 -20.19 -11.96
N GLY A 374 27.02 -19.27 -12.90
CA GLY A 374 26.97 -19.53 -14.34
C GLY A 374 28.10 -18.83 -15.11
N ASN A 375 27.97 -18.79 -16.44
CA ASN A 375 28.98 -18.20 -17.31
C ASN A 375 29.03 -16.67 -17.13
N HIS A 376 30.20 -16.11 -16.77
CA HIS A 376 30.37 -14.69 -16.36
C HIS A 376 29.83 -14.31 -14.97
N SER A 377 29.51 -15.30 -14.13
CA SER A 377 29.27 -15.13 -12.68
C SER A 377 30.34 -15.88 -11.86
N GLY A 378 30.34 -15.72 -10.54
CA GLY A 378 31.31 -16.33 -9.63
C GLY A 378 30.92 -16.17 -8.15
N PRO A 379 31.75 -16.62 -7.18
CA PRO A 379 31.40 -16.67 -5.76
C PRO A 379 30.89 -15.36 -5.14
N ALA A 380 31.31 -14.19 -5.62
CA ALA A 380 30.75 -12.92 -5.16
C ALA A 380 29.22 -12.84 -5.32
N ALA A 381 28.66 -13.48 -6.35
CA ALA A 381 27.23 -13.47 -6.63
C ALA A 381 26.41 -14.07 -5.49
N TYR A 382 26.76 -15.25 -4.95
CA TYR A 382 26.00 -15.84 -3.85
C TYR A 382 26.13 -15.01 -2.57
N ALA A 383 27.31 -14.40 -2.35
CA ALA A 383 27.57 -13.58 -1.18
C ALA A 383 26.73 -12.28 -1.20
N ILE A 384 26.68 -11.60 -2.33
CA ILE A 384 25.85 -10.40 -2.54
C ILE A 384 24.36 -10.77 -2.49
N TRP A 385 23.95 -11.79 -3.24
CA TRP A 385 22.55 -12.24 -3.29
C TRP A 385 22.03 -12.62 -1.91
N ASN A 386 22.72 -13.50 -1.19
CA ASN A 386 22.30 -13.91 0.15
C ASN A 386 22.28 -12.74 1.14
N SER A 387 23.16 -11.75 0.97
CA SER A 387 23.11 -10.53 1.78
C SER A 387 21.83 -9.71 1.51
N MET A 388 21.37 -9.63 0.26
CA MET A 388 20.09 -9.01 -0.09
C MET A 388 18.90 -9.81 0.44
N ILE A 389 18.95 -11.15 0.38
CA ILE A 389 17.93 -12.04 0.94
C ILE A 389 17.80 -11.86 2.45
N VAL A 390 18.91 -11.86 3.19
CA VAL A 390 18.87 -11.65 4.66
C VAL A 390 18.27 -10.29 5.00
N VAL A 391 18.64 -9.23 4.28
CA VAL A 391 18.00 -7.91 4.44
C VAL A 391 16.49 -7.99 4.18
N HIS A 392 16.06 -8.63 3.08
CA HIS A 392 14.65 -8.82 2.76
C HIS A 392 13.91 -9.60 3.87
N GLU A 393 14.35 -10.81 4.21
CA GLU A 393 13.78 -11.68 5.25
C GLU A 393 13.61 -10.97 6.59
N MET A 394 14.54 -10.09 6.97
CA MET A 394 14.42 -9.28 8.19
C MET A 394 13.23 -8.31 8.14
N TYR A 395 12.98 -7.65 7.00
CA TYR A 395 11.76 -6.84 6.83
C TYR A 395 10.49 -7.72 6.84
N ILE A 396 10.50 -8.89 6.20
CA ILE A 396 9.34 -9.81 6.17
C ILE A 396 8.98 -10.32 7.56
N THR A 397 9.98 -10.82 8.28
CA THR A 397 9.84 -11.35 9.65
C THR A 397 9.22 -10.30 10.57
N TYR A 398 9.69 -9.05 10.44
CA TYR A 398 9.16 -7.94 11.21
C TYR A 398 7.73 -7.57 10.79
N ILE A 399 7.43 -7.41 9.50
CA ILE A 399 6.08 -7.14 8.97
C ILE A 399 5.07 -8.20 9.46
N ASN A 400 5.43 -9.48 9.39
CA ASN A 400 4.56 -10.56 9.84
C ASN A 400 4.32 -10.48 11.35
N ALA A 401 5.36 -10.25 12.15
CA ALA A 401 5.19 -10.09 13.60
C ALA A 401 4.36 -8.86 13.99
N LEU A 402 4.24 -7.84 13.13
CA LEU A 402 3.27 -6.74 13.33
C LEU A 402 1.83 -7.24 13.17
N HIS A 403 1.57 -8.00 12.12
CA HIS A 403 0.24 -8.57 11.85
C HIS A 403 -0.15 -9.60 12.92
N ASP A 404 0.77 -10.45 13.34
CA ASP A 404 0.52 -11.50 14.34
C ASP A 404 0.34 -10.90 15.74
N ALA A 405 1.20 -9.96 16.16
CA ALA A 405 1.01 -9.24 17.42
C ALA A 405 -0.32 -8.46 17.45
N PHE A 406 -0.77 -7.95 16.29
CA PHE A 406 -2.11 -7.39 16.17
C PHE A 406 -3.20 -8.46 16.35
N SER A 407 -3.14 -9.54 15.57
CA SER A 407 -4.12 -10.63 15.55
C SER A 407 -4.30 -11.29 16.92
N ASP A 408 -3.19 -11.62 17.57
CA ASP A 408 -3.16 -12.65 18.63
C ASP A 408 -3.08 -12.04 20.04
N VAL A 409 -2.46 -10.87 20.18
CA VAL A 409 -2.31 -10.17 21.48
C VAL A 409 -3.16 -8.90 21.55
N ILE A 410 -3.05 -8.01 20.56
CA ILE A 410 -3.62 -6.66 20.67
C ILE A 410 -5.14 -6.67 20.42
N ASN A 411 -5.59 -7.21 19.28
CA ASN A 411 -7.00 -7.22 18.87
C ASN A 411 -7.92 -7.91 19.90
N PRO A 412 -7.58 -9.08 20.50
CA PRO A 412 -8.39 -9.69 21.55
C PRO A 412 -8.42 -8.87 22.85
N ALA A 413 -7.35 -8.13 23.13
CA ALA A 413 -7.24 -7.29 24.32
C ALA A 413 -7.89 -5.90 24.18
N LEU A 414 -8.07 -5.36 22.96
CA LEU A 414 -8.63 -4.01 22.73
C LEU A 414 -9.98 -3.78 23.43
N GLN A 415 -10.92 -4.73 23.32
CA GLN A 415 -12.23 -4.62 23.97
C GLN A 415 -12.12 -4.61 25.51
N ASN A 416 -11.13 -5.30 26.07
CA ASN A 416 -10.88 -5.29 27.51
C ASN A 416 -10.10 -4.05 27.96
N LEU A 417 -9.18 -3.53 27.12
CA LEU A 417 -8.36 -2.36 27.38
C LEU A 417 -9.23 -1.12 27.64
N GLU A 418 -10.16 -0.83 26.75
CA GLU A 418 -11.03 0.35 26.82
C GLU A 418 -11.92 0.31 28.08
N ASN A 419 -12.56 -0.85 28.34
CA ASN A 419 -13.40 -1.06 29.52
C ASN A 419 -12.60 -1.00 30.84
N THR A 420 -11.32 -1.38 30.82
CA THR A 420 -10.45 -1.43 32.00
C THR A 420 -9.89 -0.06 32.35
N PHE A 421 -9.37 0.68 31.36
CA PHE A 421 -8.64 1.94 31.58
C PHE A 421 -9.45 3.20 31.31
N ALA A 422 -10.58 3.13 30.59
CA ALA A 422 -11.37 4.28 30.18
C ALA A 422 -12.92 4.14 30.31
N PRO A 423 -13.47 3.62 31.44
CA PRO A 423 -14.93 3.58 31.64
C PRO A 423 -15.55 5.00 31.67
N VAL A 424 -16.70 5.16 31.00
CA VAL A 424 -17.16 6.42 30.38
C VAL A 424 -17.66 7.54 31.33
N SER A 425 -17.09 8.76 31.23
CA SER A 425 -17.80 10.06 31.22
C SER A 425 -16.88 11.27 30.82
N PRO A 426 -17.41 12.44 30.38
CA PRO A 426 -16.79 13.32 29.34
C PRO A 426 -15.93 14.51 29.88
N PRO A 427 -15.08 15.25 29.08
CA PRO A 427 -15.35 15.73 27.71
C PRO A 427 -14.17 15.86 26.69
N LYS A 428 -14.44 16.56 25.57
CA LYS A 428 -13.81 16.48 24.22
C LYS A 428 -12.44 17.15 24.00
N SER A 429 -11.63 16.57 23.10
CA SER A 429 -10.44 17.17 22.45
C SER A 429 -10.16 16.56 21.06
N ASP A 430 -9.69 17.36 20.10
CA ASP A 430 -9.34 16.94 18.73
C ASP A 430 -7.86 16.52 18.57
N GLU A 431 -7.16 16.23 19.68
CA GLU A 431 -5.72 15.91 19.69
C GLU A 431 -5.35 14.50 19.16
N TRP A 432 -6.34 13.63 18.89
CA TRP A 432 -6.10 12.20 18.59
C TRP A 432 -5.29 11.94 17.32
N LEU A 433 -5.44 12.79 16.28
CA LEU A 433 -4.71 12.61 15.01
C LEU A 433 -3.19 12.77 15.18
N GLY A 434 -2.75 13.69 16.05
CA GLY A 434 -1.32 13.87 16.36
C GLY A 434 -0.75 12.70 17.18
N ILE A 435 -1.60 12.02 17.95
CA ILE A 435 -1.24 10.82 18.71
C ILE A 435 -1.15 9.60 17.79
N LEU A 436 -2.03 9.44 16.79
CA LEU A 436 -1.87 8.40 15.75
C LEU A 436 -0.58 8.56 14.95
N LEU A 437 -0.24 9.77 14.52
CA LEU A 437 1.05 10.05 13.87
C LEU A 437 2.25 9.78 14.78
N SER A 438 2.10 9.97 16.10
CA SER A 438 3.12 9.64 17.10
C SER A 438 3.25 8.13 17.32
N ILE A 439 2.14 7.36 17.31
CA ILE A 439 2.14 5.89 17.40
C ILE A 439 2.97 5.30 16.25
N ILE A 440 2.69 5.74 15.01
CA ILE A 440 3.35 5.24 13.80
C ILE A 440 4.88 5.45 13.86
N GLY A 441 5.34 6.61 14.36
CA GLY A 441 6.78 6.88 14.47
C GLY A 441 7.46 6.21 15.66
N LEU A 442 6.83 6.24 16.83
CA LEU A 442 7.48 5.91 18.10
C LEU A 442 7.39 4.42 18.46
N VAL A 443 6.22 3.80 18.30
CA VAL A 443 6.04 2.36 18.55
C VAL A 443 6.87 1.56 17.52
N GLY A 444 6.86 2.01 16.26
CA GLY A 444 7.69 1.45 15.20
C GLY A 444 9.19 1.50 15.49
N THR A 445 9.68 2.58 16.11
CA THR A 445 11.10 2.69 16.46
C THR A 445 11.50 1.70 17.56
N VAL A 446 10.69 1.56 18.63
CA VAL A 446 11.04 0.69 19.76
C VAL A 446 10.97 -0.79 19.37
N ALA A 447 9.88 -1.22 18.76
CA ALA A 447 9.73 -2.62 18.35
C ALA A 447 10.70 -3.02 17.23
N GLY A 448 10.96 -2.13 16.27
CA GLY A 448 12.02 -2.33 15.27
C GLY A 448 13.38 -2.50 15.93
N SER A 449 13.76 -1.57 16.81
CA SER A 449 15.03 -1.65 17.53
C SER A 449 15.15 -2.91 18.39
N ALA A 450 14.03 -3.42 18.93
CA ALA A 450 14.00 -4.67 19.70
C ALA A 450 14.25 -5.89 18.82
N PHE A 451 13.59 -5.99 17.65
CA PHE A 451 13.79 -7.08 16.69
C PHE A 451 15.26 -7.19 16.28
N PHE A 452 15.77 -6.13 15.65
CA PHE A 452 17.08 -6.10 15.03
C PHE A 452 18.26 -6.17 16.03
N ASN A 453 18.00 -6.02 17.34
CA ASN A 453 18.98 -6.23 18.42
C ASN A 453 18.92 -7.64 19.04
N SER A 454 17.80 -8.36 18.85
CA SER A 454 17.58 -9.74 19.31
C SER A 454 17.92 -10.79 18.25
N SER A 455 17.87 -10.42 16.96
CA SER A 455 18.42 -11.21 15.86
C SER A 455 19.91 -11.50 16.11
N ASN A 456 20.25 -12.78 16.00
CA ASN A 456 21.37 -13.43 16.66
C ASN A 456 22.76 -12.74 16.53
N LYS A 457 23.20 -12.01 17.57
CA LYS A 457 24.52 -11.33 17.63
C LYS A 457 25.74 -12.25 17.45
N ALA A 458 25.57 -13.57 17.60
CA ALA A 458 26.66 -14.53 17.47
C ALA A 458 26.98 -14.93 16.01
N LEU A 459 26.13 -14.58 15.04
CA LEU A 459 26.35 -14.89 13.61
C LEU A 459 26.93 -13.70 12.81
N TYR A 460 26.65 -12.45 13.24
CA TYR A 460 26.95 -11.24 12.45
C TYR A 460 27.44 -10.09 13.34
N ASP A 461 28.77 -9.92 13.46
CA ASP A 461 29.42 -8.95 14.38
C ASP A 461 29.00 -7.46 14.16
N ASN A 462 28.47 -7.13 12.98
CA ASN A 462 28.17 -5.75 12.54
C ASN A 462 26.68 -5.38 12.53
N LEU A 463 25.81 -6.20 13.12
CA LEU A 463 24.35 -5.99 13.05
C LEU A 463 23.90 -4.67 13.70
N LYS A 464 24.58 -4.20 14.75
CA LYS A 464 24.16 -3.02 15.54
C LYS A 464 24.07 -1.71 14.74
N ASP A 465 25.05 -1.42 13.88
CA ASP A 465 25.06 -0.16 13.13
C ASP A 465 24.22 -0.25 11.84
N THR A 466 24.16 -1.45 11.28
CA THR A 466 23.23 -1.89 10.22
C THR A 466 21.77 -1.62 10.64
N THR A 467 21.38 -2.05 11.84
CA THR A 467 20.08 -1.76 12.48
C THR A 467 19.73 -0.28 12.53
N LYS A 468 20.69 0.57 12.93
CA LYS A 468 20.46 2.01 13.05
C LYS A 468 20.18 2.66 11.69
N GLY A 469 20.84 2.19 10.63
CA GLY A 469 20.57 2.62 9.25
C GLY A 469 19.14 2.30 8.82
N LEU A 470 18.71 1.05 9.03
CA LEU A 470 17.36 0.56 8.69
C LEU A 470 16.25 1.33 9.42
N VAL A 471 16.39 1.53 10.73
CA VAL A 471 15.40 2.26 11.56
C VAL A 471 15.39 3.77 11.24
N SER A 472 16.56 4.37 10.97
CA SER A 472 16.66 5.77 10.53
C SER A 472 15.94 6.00 9.20
N PHE A 473 16.05 5.07 8.25
CA PHE A 473 15.36 5.15 6.95
C PHE A 473 13.84 5.08 7.09
N GLY A 474 13.32 4.11 7.88
CA GLY A 474 11.88 3.98 8.12
C GLY A 474 11.26 5.19 8.84
N THR A 475 11.98 5.78 9.80
CA THR A 475 11.51 6.97 10.54
C THR A 475 11.50 8.25 9.70
N GLY A 476 12.40 8.37 8.71
CA GLY A 476 12.42 9.50 7.76
C GLY A 476 11.14 9.64 6.93
N LEU A 477 10.58 8.52 6.47
CA LEU A 477 9.31 8.46 5.72
C LEU A 477 8.11 8.92 6.57
N THR A 478 8.04 8.52 7.83
CA THR A 478 6.97 8.93 8.76
C THR A 478 6.93 10.46 8.94
N GLY A 479 8.11 11.11 8.99
CA GLY A 479 8.21 12.57 9.03
C GLY A 479 7.67 13.29 7.79
N THR A 480 7.67 12.63 6.62
CA THR A 480 7.16 13.22 5.36
C THR A 480 5.63 13.23 5.33
N LEU A 481 4.99 12.25 5.98
CA LEU A 481 3.53 12.08 6.03
C LEU A 481 2.86 12.93 7.12
N ALA A 482 3.60 13.39 8.14
CA ALA A 482 3.08 14.15 9.28
C ALA A 482 2.76 15.64 9.00
N LYS A 483 2.46 16.03 7.74
CA LYS A 483 2.19 17.44 7.37
C LYS A 483 0.79 17.89 7.85
N PRO A 484 0.65 18.94 8.67
CA PRO A 484 -0.66 19.37 9.18
C PRO A 484 -1.49 20.09 8.11
N GLY A 485 -2.80 19.79 8.02
CA GLY A 485 -3.72 20.61 7.22
C GLY A 485 -5.06 20.00 6.81
N SER A 486 -5.31 18.71 7.03
CA SER A 486 -6.45 17.98 6.45
C SER A 486 -7.44 17.41 7.49
N VAL A 487 -8.71 17.82 7.33
CA VAL A 487 -9.95 17.28 7.94
C VAL A 487 -10.30 17.74 9.37
N SER A 488 -11.58 18.01 9.59
CA SER A 488 -12.21 18.55 10.81
C SER A 488 -13.18 17.54 11.45
N ALA A 489 -13.27 17.53 12.78
CA ALA A 489 -13.89 16.46 13.58
C ALA A 489 -15.42 16.56 13.82
N GLY A 490 -16.01 15.45 14.30
CA GLY A 490 -17.39 15.38 14.78
C GLY A 490 -17.73 14.11 15.59
N ASP A 491 -17.78 14.27 16.92
CA ASP A 491 -18.34 13.37 17.96
C ASP A 491 -17.65 12.02 18.25
N TRP A 492 -17.92 11.49 19.47
CA TRP A 492 -17.39 10.22 19.98
C TRP A 492 -18.52 9.42 20.67
N THR A 493 -18.72 8.18 20.23
CA THR A 493 -19.86 7.29 20.51
C THR A 493 -19.40 5.82 20.64
N VAL A 494 -20.34 4.87 20.71
CA VAL A 494 -20.01 3.42 20.59
C VAL A 494 -19.50 3.08 19.18
N GLN A 495 -19.96 3.78 18.14
CA GLN A 495 -19.31 3.72 16.83
C GLN A 495 -17.87 4.23 16.91
N ASP A 496 -17.60 5.32 17.63
CA ASP A 496 -16.25 5.88 17.67
C ASP A 496 -15.29 5.06 18.53
N GLN A 497 -15.79 4.41 19.58
CA GLN A 497 -15.09 3.36 20.32
C GLN A 497 -14.66 2.21 19.39
N ALA A 498 -15.61 1.68 18.59
CA ALA A 498 -15.28 0.69 17.56
C ALA A 498 -14.29 1.25 16.51
N VAL A 499 -14.37 2.55 16.18
CA VAL A 499 -13.48 3.23 15.24
C VAL A 499 -12.08 3.48 15.83
N PHE A 500 -11.88 3.65 17.13
CA PHE A 500 -10.55 3.65 17.74
C PHE A 500 -9.95 2.25 17.76
N SER A 501 -10.71 1.23 18.17
CA SER A 501 -10.26 -0.16 18.02
C SER A 501 -9.90 -0.47 16.55
N GLN A 502 -10.69 0.02 15.59
CA GLN A 502 -10.41 -0.06 14.15
C GLN A 502 -9.19 0.79 13.71
N TYR A 503 -9.00 2.01 14.22
CA TYR A 503 -7.87 2.89 13.89
C TYR A 503 -6.56 2.43 14.52
N MET A 504 -6.59 1.85 15.73
CA MET A 504 -5.42 1.26 16.38
C MET A 504 -4.97 0.00 15.62
N GLY A 505 -5.91 -0.83 15.14
CA GLY A 505 -5.60 -1.89 14.18
C GLY A 505 -5.05 -1.34 12.86
N GLN A 506 -5.71 -0.36 12.25
CA GLN A 506 -5.21 0.32 11.05
C GLN A 506 -3.84 0.99 11.25
N SER A 507 -3.45 1.36 12.48
CA SER A 507 -2.13 1.94 12.76
C SER A 507 -1.02 0.90 12.66
N ILE A 508 -1.30 -0.35 13.03
CA ILE A 508 -0.35 -1.47 12.90
C ILE A 508 -0.27 -1.91 11.43
N PHE A 509 -1.40 -1.98 10.72
CA PHE A 509 -1.39 -2.19 9.26
C PHE A 509 -0.73 -1.03 8.50
N ALA A 510 -0.87 0.23 8.96
CA ALA A 510 -0.19 1.38 8.38
C ALA A 510 1.33 1.31 8.60
N TRP A 511 1.77 0.82 9.76
CA TRP A 511 3.18 0.58 10.05
C TRP A 511 3.74 -0.59 9.23
N ALA A 512 3.01 -1.69 9.05
CA ALA A 512 3.37 -2.76 8.11
C ALA A 512 3.50 -2.23 6.67
N ASN A 513 2.53 -1.45 6.20
CA ASN A 513 2.57 -0.80 4.89
C ASN A 513 3.75 0.19 4.75
N LEU A 514 4.07 0.99 5.79
CA LEU A 514 5.21 1.90 5.77
C LEU A 514 6.54 1.16 5.77
N THR A 515 6.59 0.02 6.46
CA THR A 515 7.75 -0.88 6.44
C THR A 515 7.92 -1.54 5.08
N GLN A 516 6.83 -1.92 4.39
CA GLN A 516 6.87 -2.33 2.98
C GLN A 516 7.33 -1.19 2.07
N VAL A 517 6.87 0.05 2.27
CA VAL A 517 7.37 1.21 1.49
C VAL A 517 8.85 1.46 1.73
N ALA A 518 9.35 1.26 2.95
CA ALA A 518 10.78 1.32 3.25
C ALA A 518 11.55 0.17 2.55
N LEU A 519 11.03 -1.06 2.55
CA LEU A 519 11.61 -2.18 1.81
C LEU A 519 11.67 -1.89 0.29
N ARG A 520 10.55 -1.41 -0.29
CA ARG A 520 10.49 -0.98 -1.70
C ARG A 520 11.51 0.10 -2.01
N ASN A 521 11.60 1.16 -1.20
CA ASN A 521 12.55 2.25 -1.43
C ASN A 521 14.02 1.84 -1.21
N LEU A 522 14.29 0.76 -0.46
CA LEU A 522 15.63 0.18 -0.32
C LEU A 522 16.06 -0.57 -1.59
N PHE A 523 15.10 -1.21 -2.27
CA PHE A 523 15.29 -2.04 -3.46
C PHE A 523 14.77 -1.40 -4.78
N ASN A 524 14.48 -0.09 -4.81
CA ASN A 524 13.96 0.56 -6.03
C ASN A 524 15.05 1.01 -7.03
N GLY A 525 16.32 0.93 -6.66
CA GLY A 525 17.44 1.37 -7.51
C GLY A 525 17.61 2.89 -7.64
N ASP A 526 17.08 3.68 -6.71
CA ASP A 526 17.37 5.11 -6.56
C ASP A 526 18.55 5.37 -5.63
N GLN A 527 19.20 6.54 -5.79
CA GLN A 527 20.49 6.84 -5.18
C GLN A 527 20.53 6.66 -3.66
N ASP A 528 19.47 7.07 -2.95
CA ASP A 528 19.39 6.98 -1.49
C ASP A 528 19.24 5.51 -1.02
N GLY A 529 18.33 4.76 -1.66
CA GLY A 529 18.13 3.33 -1.42
C GLY A 529 19.38 2.50 -1.73
N LEU A 530 20.03 2.78 -2.86
CA LEU A 530 21.29 2.15 -3.26
C LEU A 530 22.44 2.45 -2.31
N THR A 531 22.53 3.69 -1.81
CA THR A 531 23.56 4.07 -0.82
C THR A 531 23.31 3.33 0.50
N ALA A 532 22.05 3.20 0.94
CA ALA A 532 21.69 2.40 2.10
C ALA A 532 22.01 0.92 1.88
N LEU A 533 21.51 0.30 0.81
CA LEU A 533 21.70 -1.12 0.50
C LEU A 533 23.17 -1.50 0.36
N THR A 534 23.97 -0.69 -0.35
CA THR A 534 25.42 -0.89 -0.49
C THR A 534 26.11 -0.90 0.88
N ASN A 535 25.77 0.05 1.76
CA ASN A 535 26.32 0.13 3.11
C ASN A 535 25.85 -1.01 4.03
N LEU A 536 24.66 -1.58 3.78
CA LEU A 536 24.14 -2.74 4.52
C LEU A 536 24.89 -4.02 4.14
N ILE A 537 25.10 -4.28 2.84
CA ILE A 537 25.72 -5.53 2.38
C ILE A 537 27.26 -5.50 2.38
N SER A 538 27.91 -4.33 2.39
CA SER A 538 29.37 -4.21 2.34
C SER A 538 30.07 -4.99 3.46
N ASP A 539 31.33 -5.36 3.24
CA ASP A 539 32.18 -6.03 4.24
C ASP A 539 31.64 -7.40 4.70
N GLY A 540 30.73 -8.01 3.93
CA GLY A 540 30.18 -9.33 4.23
C GLY A 540 29.33 -9.37 5.50
N LYS A 541 28.69 -8.26 5.88
CA LYS A 541 27.93 -8.15 7.15
C LYS A 541 26.84 -9.19 7.34
N PHE A 542 26.37 -9.82 6.26
CA PHE A 542 25.32 -10.84 6.25
C PHE A 542 25.78 -12.23 5.75
N ILE A 543 27.08 -12.45 5.56
CA ILE A 543 27.63 -13.78 5.25
C ILE A 543 28.36 -14.38 6.45
N GLU A 544 28.36 -15.70 6.55
CA GLU A 544 29.03 -16.45 7.62
C GLU A 544 30.55 -16.21 7.64
N GLY A 545 31.18 -16.39 8.80
CA GLY A 545 32.63 -16.28 8.94
C GLY A 545 33.11 -16.53 10.37
N ALA A 546 34.43 -16.59 10.56
CA ALA A 546 35.06 -16.84 11.84
C ALA A 546 34.94 -15.62 12.78
N VAL A 547 34.37 -15.82 13.97
CA VAL A 547 34.27 -14.78 15.01
C VAL A 547 35.66 -14.51 15.59
N ASN A 548 36.18 -13.30 15.39
CA ASN A 548 37.53 -12.87 15.83
C ASN A 548 38.68 -13.79 15.39
N GLY A 549 38.55 -14.51 14.28
CA GLY A 549 39.59 -15.45 13.77
C GLY A 549 39.84 -16.68 14.65
N ALA A 550 38.96 -16.95 15.63
CA ALA A 550 38.97 -18.18 16.41
C ALA A 550 37.93 -19.14 15.83
N GLY A 551 38.30 -20.41 15.64
CA GLY A 551 37.52 -21.44 14.94
C GLY A 551 36.25 -21.95 15.66
N ASN A 552 35.53 -21.07 16.36
CA ASN A 552 34.19 -21.33 16.87
C ASN A 552 33.16 -20.99 15.78
N TYR A 553 32.56 -22.03 15.21
CA TYR A 553 31.42 -21.88 14.31
C TYR A 553 30.21 -21.34 15.09
N PRO A 554 29.48 -20.33 14.58
CA PRO A 554 28.12 -20.07 15.01
C PRO A 554 27.24 -21.29 14.64
N PRO A 555 26.15 -21.58 15.37
CA PRO A 555 25.28 -22.70 15.02
C PRO A 555 24.63 -22.49 13.65
N THR A 556 24.71 -23.49 12.77
CA THR A 556 23.96 -23.50 11.51
C THR A 556 22.47 -23.64 11.79
N GLY A 557 21.75 -22.53 11.67
CA GLY A 557 20.31 -22.46 11.86
C GLY A 557 19.84 -21.01 11.84
N SER A 558 18.77 -20.75 11.11
CA SER A 558 18.05 -19.48 11.09
C SER A 558 17.46 -19.20 12.47
N GLY A 559 18.26 -18.59 13.36
CA GLY A 559 17.92 -18.31 14.76
C GLY A 559 16.84 -17.25 14.97
N LEU A 560 15.89 -17.13 14.03
CA LEU A 560 14.77 -16.19 14.06
C LEU A 560 13.56 -16.75 14.84
N ASP A 561 13.37 -18.07 14.90
CA ASP A 561 12.23 -18.70 15.60
C ASP A 561 12.14 -18.28 17.09
N ASN A 562 13.27 -18.27 17.80
CA ASN A 562 13.33 -17.83 19.20
C ASN A 562 13.20 -16.30 19.36
N SER A 563 13.33 -15.53 18.28
CA SER A 563 13.15 -14.07 18.28
C SER A 563 11.74 -13.63 17.87
N TYR A 564 10.97 -14.49 17.19
CA TYR A 564 9.66 -14.12 16.63
C TYR A 564 8.62 -13.82 17.73
N ALA A 565 8.40 -14.76 18.66
CA ALA A 565 7.50 -14.55 19.80
C ALA A 565 7.99 -13.44 20.75
N ALA A 566 9.31 -13.23 20.84
CA ALA A 566 9.89 -12.12 21.60
C ALA A 566 9.65 -10.76 20.93
N LEU A 567 9.65 -10.72 19.59
CA LEU A 567 9.26 -9.55 18.81
C LEU A 567 7.77 -9.27 18.95
N GLU A 568 6.92 -10.28 18.77
CA GLU A 568 5.47 -10.19 18.95
C GLU A 568 5.12 -9.58 20.32
N ALA A 569 5.74 -10.11 21.39
CA ALA A 569 5.63 -9.56 22.73
C ALA A 569 6.13 -8.11 22.80
N SER A 570 7.28 -7.78 22.19
CA SER A 570 7.82 -6.41 22.20
C SER A 570 6.94 -5.39 21.45
N VAL A 571 6.32 -5.80 20.34
CA VAL A 571 5.31 -5.01 19.61
C VAL A 571 4.12 -4.72 20.54
N ALA A 572 3.60 -5.74 21.21
CA ALA A 572 2.48 -5.61 22.15
C ALA A 572 2.84 -4.73 23.38
N THR A 573 4.00 -4.94 24.02
CA THR A 573 4.47 -4.13 25.16
C THR A 573 4.58 -2.65 24.77
N SER A 574 5.20 -2.38 23.63
CA SER A 574 5.37 -1.02 23.10
C SER A 574 4.00 -0.37 22.86
N PHE A 575 3.10 -1.09 22.18
CA PHE A 575 1.74 -0.65 21.89
C PHE A 575 0.97 -0.28 23.17
N PHE A 576 0.91 -1.15 24.18
CA PHE A 576 0.13 -0.90 25.40
C PHE A 576 0.76 0.17 26.30
N ALA A 577 2.10 0.20 26.41
CA ALA A 577 2.81 1.18 27.23
C ALA A 577 2.58 2.62 26.75
N PHE A 578 2.36 2.79 25.44
CA PHE A 578 1.96 4.07 24.85
C PHE A 578 0.44 4.31 24.96
N THR A 579 -0.38 3.30 24.66
CA THR A 579 -1.84 3.44 24.52
C THR A 579 -2.55 3.66 25.86
N ILE A 580 -2.12 3.00 26.94
CA ILE A 580 -2.75 3.13 28.28
C ILE A 580 -2.66 4.59 28.81
N PRO A 581 -1.49 5.26 28.82
CA PRO A 581 -1.39 6.68 29.16
C PRO A 581 -2.25 7.60 28.28
N ALA A 582 -2.32 7.31 26.97
CA ALA A 582 -3.13 8.08 26.03
C ALA A 582 -4.63 7.94 26.35
N LEU A 583 -5.11 6.74 26.66
CA LEU A 583 -6.50 6.48 27.05
C LEU A 583 -6.90 7.29 28.30
N TRP A 584 -6.09 7.32 29.36
CA TRP A 584 -6.38 8.15 30.55
C TRP A 584 -6.39 9.67 30.26
N LYS A 585 -5.63 10.13 29.26
CA LYS A 585 -5.66 11.52 28.81
C LYS A 585 -6.96 11.83 28.06
N PHE A 586 -7.43 10.94 27.19
CA PHE A 586 -8.65 11.14 26.39
C PHE A 586 -9.95 10.91 27.15
N SER A 587 -10.00 9.93 28.06
CA SER A 587 -11.14 9.64 28.93
C SER A 587 -11.45 10.75 29.94
N SER A 588 -10.66 11.82 29.98
CA SER A 588 -10.67 12.85 31.02
C SER A 588 -10.43 12.32 32.44
N THR A 589 -9.83 11.14 32.57
CA THR A 589 -9.27 10.65 33.84
C THR A 589 -8.18 11.60 34.33
N TYR A 590 -7.33 12.13 33.44
CA TYR A 590 -6.22 13.04 33.78
C TYR A 590 -5.22 12.42 34.78
N ALA A 591 -4.75 11.21 34.49
CA ALA A 591 -3.72 10.52 35.27
C ALA A 591 -2.40 11.34 35.35
N PHE A 592 -1.74 11.30 36.52
CA PHE A 592 -0.43 11.90 36.75
C PHE A 592 0.37 11.11 37.81
N VAL A 593 1.70 11.26 37.77
CA VAL A 593 2.60 10.73 38.80
C VAL A 593 2.82 11.78 39.88
N LEU A 594 2.67 11.37 41.14
CA LEU A 594 2.83 12.20 42.32
C LEU A 594 4.05 11.74 43.13
N ASP A 595 5.13 12.54 43.09
CA ASP A 595 6.24 12.42 44.03
C ASP A 595 5.77 12.82 45.44
N SER A 596 5.96 11.93 46.41
CA SER A 596 5.67 12.18 47.82
C SER A 596 6.76 12.93 48.58
N GLY A 597 7.98 12.98 48.04
CA GLY A 597 9.18 13.47 48.71
C GLY A 597 9.62 12.64 49.93
N ALA A 598 9.02 11.46 50.14
CA ALA A 598 9.30 10.57 51.26
C ALA A 598 10.16 9.38 50.83
N SER A 599 11.05 8.93 51.72
CA SER A 599 11.89 7.76 51.44
C SER A 599 11.06 6.48 51.41
N CYS A 600 11.50 5.46 50.66
CA CYS A 600 10.72 4.23 50.48
C CYS A 600 10.43 3.42 51.78
N GLY A 601 11.15 3.70 52.87
CA GLY A 601 10.86 3.14 54.21
C GLY A 601 9.71 3.84 54.95
N THR A 602 9.13 4.90 54.39
CA THR A 602 8.06 5.69 55.03
C THR A 602 6.70 5.04 54.76
N THR A 603 5.95 4.72 55.82
CA THR A 603 4.57 4.21 55.72
C THR A 603 3.58 5.35 55.45
N ASP A 604 2.68 5.15 54.49
CA ASP A 604 1.53 6.02 54.19
C ASP A 604 1.82 7.55 54.15
N PRO A 605 2.86 8.01 53.41
CA PRO A 605 3.32 9.39 53.43
C PRO A 605 2.30 10.42 52.92
N LEU A 606 1.27 9.98 52.19
CA LEU A 606 0.21 10.83 51.62
C LEU A 606 -1.20 10.52 52.18
N SER A 607 -1.27 9.94 53.38
CA SER A 607 -2.52 9.59 54.10
C SER A 607 -3.51 10.74 54.32
N THR A 608 -3.09 12.00 54.14
CA THR A 608 -3.95 13.19 54.16
C THR A 608 -4.66 13.48 52.83
N TYR A 609 -4.22 12.87 51.73
CA TYR A 609 -4.69 13.14 50.37
C TYR A 609 -5.36 11.93 49.70
N MET A 610 -4.99 10.72 50.12
CA MET A 610 -5.49 9.46 49.56
C MET A 610 -5.50 8.36 50.66
N SER A 611 -6.29 7.31 50.47
CA SER A 611 -6.39 6.21 51.43
C SER A 611 -5.15 5.30 51.40
N SER A 612 -4.93 4.54 52.48
CA SER A 612 -3.89 3.50 52.54
C SER A 612 -4.04 2.44 51.42
N ALA A 613 -5.30 2.11 51.07
CA ALA A 613 -5.60 1.22 49.95
C ALA A 613 -5.21 1.81 48.59
N VAL A 614 -5.41 3.12 48.38
CA VAL A 614 -4.96 3.82 47.16
C VAL A 614 -3.44 3.85 47.11
N MET A 615 -2.76 4.25 48.19
CA MET A 615 -1.28 4.26 48.24
C MET A 615 -0.69 2.87 47.98
N THR A 616 -1.29 1.82 48.52
CA THR A 616 -0.85 0.43 48.27
C THR A 616 -1.06 0.02 46.81
N ALA A 617 -2.15 0.46 46.18
CA ALA A 617 -2.48 0.08 44.80
C ALA A 617 -1.75 0.90 43.73
N SER A 618 -1.34 2.14 44.04
CA SER A 618 -0.73 3.06 43.06
C SER A 618 0.74 3.42 43.31
N GLY A 619 1.31 2.97 44.42
CA GLY A 619 2.67 3.31 44.83
C GLY A 619 3.76 2.44 44.18
N TYR A 620 4.83 3.08 43.73
CA TYR A 620 6.09 2.41 43.38
C TYR A 620 7.30 3.16 43.96
N CYS A 621 8.28 2.41 44.46
CA CYS A 621 9.54 2.94 44.96
C CYS A 621 10.56 3.04 43.82
N PHE A 622 11.05 4.24 43.53
CA PHE A 622 12.10 4.45 42.54
C PHE A 622 13.14 5.44 43.06
N ASN A 623 14.43 5.15 42.88
CA ASN A 623 15.54 5.99 43.36
C ASN A 623 15.42 6.44 44.83
N ASN A 624 14.95 5.54 45.70
CA ASN A 624 14.68 5.75 47.13
C ASN A 624 13.55 6.77 47.45
N ASN A 625 12.73 7.19 46.48
CA ASN A 625 11.54 8.00 46.70
C ASN A 625 10.26 7.20 46.38
N TRP A 626 9.18 7.50 47.12
CA TRP A 626 7.84 7.00 46.84
C TRP A 626 7.10 7.86 45.80
N TYR A 627 6.70 7.24 44.69
CA TYR A 627 5.88 7.82 43.63
C TYR A 627 4.52 7.12 43.55
N TYR A 628 3.45 7.86 43.22
CA TYR A 628 2.08 7.31 43.14
C TYR A 628 1.40 7.71 41.82
N LEU A 629 0.88 6.74 41.06
CA LEU A 629 0.12 6.98 39.82
C LEU A 629 -1.38 7.15 40.11
N VAL A 630 -1.85 8.39 40.10
CA VAL A 630 -3.18 8.76 40.61
C VAL A 630 -3.92 9.74 39.70
N TYR A 631 -5.20 9.97 39.99
CA TYR A 631 -6.00 10.99 39.31
C TYR A 631 -6.91 11.76 40.29
N PRO A 632 -7.48 12.92 39.90
CA PRO A 632 -8.34 13.72 40.76
C PRO A 632 -9.70 13.04 41.04
N HIS A 633 -10.07 12.91 42.31
CA HIS A 633 -11.34 12.29 42.72
C HIS A 633 -12.51 13.29 42.59
N GLU A 634 -13.59 12.91 41.88
CA GLU A 634 -14.80 13.75 41.78
C GLU A 634 -15.65 13.70 43.07
N TYR A 635 -16.25 14.83 43.43
CA TYR A 635 -17.07 14.96 44.65
C TYR A 635 -18.57 14.96 44.35
N PRO A 636 -19.41 14.36 45.23
CA PRO A 636 -19.08 13.59 46.42
C PRO A 636 -19.03 12.07 46.15
N SER A 637 -18.19 11.34 46.89
CA SER A 637 -18.08 9.89 46.80
C SER A 637 -19.39 9.17 47.12
N SER A 638 -19.72 8.13 46.36
CA SER A 638 -20.91 7.29 46.57
C SER A 638 -20.77 6.32 47.75
N SER A 639 -19.57 6.18 48.30
CA SER A 639 -19.19 5.22 49.35
C SER A 639 -19.03 5.90 50.72
N CYS A 640 -20.10 6.49 51.25
CA CYS A 640 -20.12 6.90 52.66
C CYS A 640 -20.45 5.69 53.55
N SER A 641 -19.59 5.41 54.54
CA SER A 641 -19.83 4.32 55.48
C SER A 641 -20.89 4.72 56.52
N ASN A 642 -21.94 3.92 56.64
CA ASN A 642 -22.96 4.05 57.67
C ASN A 642 -22.72 2.99 58.74
N THR A 643 -22.24 3.39 59.91
CA THR A 643 -22.31 2.58 61.14
C THR A 643 -23.41 3.15 62.04
N PRO A 644 -24.11 2.35 62.87
CA PRO A 644 -25.27 2.82 63.63
C PRO A 644 -24.98 3.90 64.70
N GLU A 645 -23.71 4.17 64.99
CA GLU A 645 -23.28 4.91 66.19
C GLU A 645 -22.51 6.21 65.90
N THR A 646 -22.26 6.56 64.62
CA THR A 646 -21.62 7.84 64.25
C THR A 646 -22.21 8.46 62.97
N PRO A 647 -22.15 9.80 62.78
CA PRO A 647 -22.55 10.44 61.53
C PRO A 647 -21.72 9.93 60.34
N ALA A 648 -22.36 9.79 59.17
CA ALA A 648 -21.75 9.26 57.96
C ALA A 648 -20.39 9.90 57.66
N ARG A 649 -19.32 9.11 57.77
CA ARG A 649 -17.95 9.54 57.50
C ARG A 649 -17.64 9.24 56.04
N CYS A 650 -17.90 10.22 55.18
CA CYS A 650 -17.44 10.19 53.80
C CYS A 650 -15.97 10.63 53.81
N ASP A 651 -15.06 9.77 53.34
CA ASP A 651 -13.64 10.10 53.34
C ASP A 651 -13.33 11.08 52.19
N ASN A 652 -12.90 12.27 52.60
CA ASN A 652 -12.76 13.46 51.76
C ASN A 652 -11.38 13.51 51.05
N TYR A 653 -10.95 12.39 50.47
CA TYR A 653 -9.69 12.29 49.74
C TYR A 653 -9.69 13.12 48.45
N MET A 654 -8.50 13.58 48.04
CA MET A 654 -8.31 14.43 46.85
C MET A 654 -7.97 13.62 45.60
N PHE A 655 -7.34 12.46 45.79
CA PHE A 655 -6.84 11.62 44.72
C PHE A 655 -7.27 10.17 44.91
N ASP A 656 -7.45 9.49 43.80
CA ASP A 656 -7.80 8.07 43.73
C ASP A 656 -6.86 7.34 42.76
N ALA A 657 -6.84 6.01 42.83
CA ALA A 657 -6.02 5.20 41.94
C ALA A 657 -6.63 5.15 40.53
N VAL A 658 -5.81 5.28 39.48
CA VAL A 658 -6.31 5.35 38.08
C VAL A 658 -7.18 4.13 37.71
N PRO A 659 -8.21 4.28 36.86
CA PRO A 659 -8.96 3.15 36.33
C PRO A 659 -8.02 2.13 35.67
N GLY A 660 -8.24 0.86 35.95
CA GLY A 660 -7.43 -0.24 35.41
C GLY A 660 -6.10 -0.50 36.11
N ILE A 661 -5.74 0.23 37.18
CA ILE A 661 -4.43 0.09 37.86
C ILE A 661 -4.09 -1.34 38.29
N LYS A 662 -5.09 -2.15 38.64
CA LYS A 662 -4.94 -3.55 39.05
C LYS A 662 -4.56 -4.50 37.89
N SER A 663 -4.77 -4.05 36.65
CA SER A 663 -4.47 -4.78 35.42
C SER A 663 -3.12 -4.36 34.82
N LEU A 664 -2.35 -3.53 35.54
CA LEU A 664 -0.94 -3.21 35.27
C LEU A 664 -0.01 -4.24 35.95
N ASP A 665 -0.39 -5.51 35.85
CA ASP A 665 0.30 -6.68 36.38
C ASP A 665 1.04 -7.48 35.27
N GLY A 666 1.06 -6.93 34.06
CA GLY A 666 1.55 -7.59 32.84
C GLY A 666 0.45 -8.09 31.91
N SER A 667 -0.83 -8.07 32.31
CA SER A 667 -1.96 -8.56 31.47
C SER A 667 -2.12 -7.85 30.12
N PHE A 668 -1.62 -6.62 29.99
CA PHE A 668 -1.62 -5.86 28.74
C PHE A 668 -0.21 -5.80 28.15
N GLY A 669 0.17 -6.87 27.45
CA GLY A 669 1.46 -7.01 26.76
C GLY A 669 2.68 -6.87 27.68
N GLY A 670 2.61 -7.32 28.93
CA GLY A 670 3.73 -7.24 29.88
C GLY A 670 3.91 -5.89 30.57
N VAL A 671 3.09 -4.87 30.28
CA VAL A 671 3.21 -3.53 30.88
C VAL A 671 2.81 -3.53 32.35
N THR A 672 3.65 -2.94 33.20
CA THR A 672 3.43 -2.85 34.65
C THR A 672 3.29 -1.41 35.16
N LEU A 673 2.77 -1.27 36.39
CA LEU A 673 2.73 0.01 37.12
C LEU A 673 4.12 0.64 37.26
N ALA A 674 5.15 -0.19 37.46
CA ALA A 674 6.53 0.25 37.60
C ALA A 674 7.03 0.94 36.32
N ASP A 675 6.76 0.35 35.16
CA ASP A 675 7.19 0.89 33.87
C ASP A 675 6.60 2.28 33.62
N LEU A 676 5.30 2.43 33.87
CA LEU A 676 4.58 3.71 33.70
C LEU A 676 5.11 4.81 34.63
N ILE A 677 5.39 4.48 35.89
CA ILE A 677 5.96 5.44 36.85
C ILE A 677 7.40 5.80 36.48
N VAL A 678 8.26 4.81 36.24
CA VAL A 678 9.69 5.04 35.94
C VAL A 678 9.85 5.79 34.62
N GLY A 679 9.05 5.47 33.60
CA GLY A 679 9.08 6.18 32.31
C GLY A 679 8.62 7.64 32.41
N ALA A 680 7.60 7.93 33.22
CA ALA A 680 7.16 9.30 33.49
C ALA A 680 8.24 10.11 34.21
N VAL A 681 8.82 9.57 35.28
CA VAL A 681 9.89 10.23 36.06
C VAL A 681 11.13 10.48 35.18
N ASN A 682 11.56 9.48 34.40
CA ASN A 682 12.68 9.62 33.46
C ASN A 682 12.41 10.72 32.41
N THR A 683 11.18 10.78 31.89
CA THR A 683 10.75 11.82 30.94
C THR A 683 10.77 13.21 31.58
N TYR A 684 10.26 13.37 32.80
CA TYR A 684 10.26 14.63 33.53
C TYR A 684 11.68 15.14 33.82
N VAL A 685 12.56 14.26 34.33
CA VAL A 685 13.95 14.59 34.66
C VAL A 685 14.74 14.95 33.40
N SER A 686 14.61 14.18 32.32
CA SER A 686 15.30 14.46 31.05
C SER A 686 14.87 15.78 30.39
N ASN A 687 13.65 16.26 30.68
CA ASN A 687 13.16 17.57 30.24
C ASN A 687 13.51 18.71 31.22
N GLY A 688 14.50 18.52 32.09
CA GLY A 688 14.98 19.52 33.03
C GLY A 688 14.04 19.73 34.22
N ASN A 689 13.33 18.68 34.66
CA ASN A 689 12.24 18.72 35.64
C ASN A 689 11.05 19.56 35.14
N SER A 690 10.58 19.25 33.92
CA SER A 690 9.44 19.94 33.30
C SER A 690 8.54 18.99 32.52
N ASN A 691 7.22 19.20 32.63
CA ASN A 691 6.19 18.53 31.84
C ASN A 691 6.00 19.15 30.42
N THR A 692 6.94 19.98 29.96
CA THR A 692 6.89 20.65 28.65
C THR A 692 7.65 19.89 27.56
N GLY A 693 7.96 18.61 27.78
CA GLY A 693 8.70 17.78 26.84
C GLY A 693 7.91 17.47 25.57
N THR A 694 8.61 17.47 24.43
CA THR A 694 8.11 16.84 23.19
C THR A 694 8.19 15.32 23.31
N VAL A 695 7.31 14.61 22.61
CA VAL A 695 7.41 13.15 22.40
C VAL A 695 8.82 12.81 21.89
N ALA A 696 9.38 11.67 22.32
CA ALA A 696 10.70 11.23 21.88
C ALA A 696 10.81 11.22 20.35
N ASN A 697 11.82 11.91 19.81
CA ASN A 697 12.03 12.02 18.37
C ASN A 697 13.07 10.98 17.92
N PRO A 698 12.68 9.92 17.18
CA PRO A 698 13.61 8.88 16.76
C PRO A 698 14.64 9.32 15.72
N ALA A 699 14.45 10.49 15.09
CA ALA A 699 15.46 11.10 14.21
C ALA A 699 16.67 11.71 14.97
N ASN A 700 16.65 11.73 16.31
CA ASN A 700 17.80 12.10 17.13
C ASN A 700 18.60 10.84 17.49
N SER A 701 19.87 10.77 17.07
CA SER A 701 20.75 9.63 17.32
C SER A 701 20.91 9.28 18.81
N GLY A 702 20.92 10.27 19.71
CA GLY A 702 20.98 10.04 21.15
C GLY A 702 19.69 9.47 21.75
N THR A 703 18.54 9.76 21.14
CA THR A 703 17.24 9.16 21.49
C THR A 703 17.14 7.74 20.91
N LEU A 704 17.56 7.55 19.66
CA LEU A 704 17.64 6.24 18.99
C LEU A 704 18.53 5.26 19.77
N ASP A 705 19.69 5.69 20.25
CA ASP A 705 20.61 4.88 21.07
C ASP A 705 20.02 4.46 22.43
N GLN A 706 19.02 5.18 22.95
CA GLN A 706 18.32 4.82 24.19
C GLN A 706 17.15 3.87 23.92
N LEU A 707 16.35 4.13 22.87
CA LEU A 707 15.30 3.24 22.39
C LEU A 707 15.86 1.87 21.94
N TYR A 708 17.12 1.81 21.51
CA TYR A 708 17.86 0.60 21.16
C TYR A 708 17.90 -0.47 22.28
N ASN A 709 17.81 -0.08 23.55
CA ASN A 709 17.90 -0.98 24.70
C ASN A 709 16.53 -1.51 25.19
N GLN A 710 15.53 -1.60 24.29
CA GLN A 710 14.20 -2.19 24.54
C GLN A 710 13.37 -1.55 25.67
N ASN A 711 13.74 -0.35 26.15
CA ASN A 711 13.16 0.18 27.37
C ASN A 711 12.00 1.17 27.10
N ILE A 712 10.76 0.76 27.36
CA ILE A 712 9.57 1.63 27.36
C ILE A 712 9.67 2.78 28.38
N THR A 713 10.54 2.68 29.40
CA THR A 713 10.84 3.78 30.34
C THR A 713 11.86 4.79 29.80
N THR A 714 12.19 4.76 28.50
CA THR A 714 13.05 5.76 27.85
C THR A 714 12.40 7.16 27.92
N PRO A 715 13.14 8.22 28.24
CA PRO A 715 12.61 9.58 28.28
C PRO A 715 11.88 9.99 26.99
N GLY A 716 10.64 10.46 27.14
CA GLY A 716 9.76 10.88 26.04
C GLY A 716 8.91 9.76 25.44
N TYR A 717 9.00 8.52 25.91
CA TYR A 717 8.10 7.42 25.52
C TYR A 717 6.80 7.44 26.33
N ILE A 718 6.89 7.42 27.66
CA ILE A 718 5.75 7.59 28.57
C ILE A 718 5.62 9.07 28.95
N THR A 719 4.56 9.72 28.48
CA THR A 719 4.33 11.17 28.64
C THR A 719 3.32 11.52 29.75
N ILE A 720 3.16 10.65 30.76
CA ILE A 720 2.35 10.94 31.94
C ILE A 720 3.01 12.12 32.70
N PRO A 721 2.27 13.19 33.06
CA PRO A 721 2.84 14.31 33.81
C PRO A 721 3.32 13.89 35.21
N ASP A 722 4.48 14.39 35.61
CA ASP A 722 5.03 14.24 36.97
C ASP A 722 4.86 15.56 37.75
N CYS A 723 4.32 15.50 38.97
CA CYS A 723 4.15 16.68 39.85
C CYS A 723 5.29 16.86 40.88
N GLY A 724 6.53 16.55 40.51
CA GLY A 724 7.77 16.60 41.30
C GLY A 724 8.27 17.96 41.82
N ASP A 725 7.40 18.95 42.06
CA ASP A 725 7.71 20.16 42.85
C ASP A 725 6.51 20.65 43.70
N SER A 726 5.92 19.72 44.44
CA SER A 726 4.91 20.02 45.47
C SER A 726 5.52 20.50 46.80
N ARG A 727 6.82 20.85 46.84
CA ARG A 727 7.58 21.31 48.04
C ARG A 727 7.05 22.58 48.71
N SER A 728 5.97 23.18 48.21
CA SER A 728 5.16 24.15 48.95
C SER A 728 3.92 23.48 49.56
N SER A 729 4.10 22.92 50.77
CA SER A 729 3.05 22.38 51.67
C SER A 729 1.96 23.39 52.07
N THR A 730 1.99 24.60 51.52
CA THR A 730 1.03 25.70 51.71
C THR A 730 -0.06 25.79 50.63
N ARG A 731 -0.03 24.97 49.56
CA ARG A 731 -1.01 25.08 48.45
C ARG A 731 -2.11 24.02 48.38
N LEU A 732 -2.01 22.93 49.15
CA LEU A 732 -3.01 21.85 49.19
C LEU A 732 -4.07 22.03 50.31
N ALA A 733 -4.05 23.15 51.04
CA ALA A 733 -5.00 23.42 52.11
C ALA A 733 -6.39 23.87 51.58
N PRO A 734 -7.51 23.44 52.19
CA PRO A 734 -8.86 23.76 51.73
C PRO A 734 -9.27 25.21 52.06
N ARG A 735 -8.76 26.18 51.28
CA ARG A 735 -9.28 27.56 51.31
C ARG A 735 -10.58 27.66 50.54
N ARG A 736 -11.67 27.94 51.27
CA ARG A 736 -12.99 28.26 50.71
C ARG A 736 -12.87 29.35 49.65
N ARG A 737 -13.22 29.01 48.40
CA ARG A 737 -13.21 29.82 47.16
C ARG A 737 -11.81 30.03 46.52
N ARG A 738 -11.67 29.48 45.30
CA ARG A 738 -10.62 29.71 44.27
C ARG A 738 -9.23 29.10 44.52
N SER A 739 -9.02 27.87 44.05
CA SER A 739 -7.76 27.39 43.43
C SER A 739 -7.99 26.01 42.80
N THR A 740 -7.71 25.83 41.51
CA THR A 740 -7.83 24.54 40.78
C THR A 740 -6.55 24.30 39.97
N THR A 741 -5.41 24.19 40.67
CA THR A 741 -4.10 24.01 40.04
C THR A 741 -3.20 23.19 40.95
N VAL A 742 -3.32 21.86 40.88
CA VAL A 742 -2.51 20.90 41.64
C VAL A 742 -1.11 20.74 41.01
N CYS A 743 -1.02 20.76 39.68
CA CYS A 743 0.23 20.74 38.92
C CYS A 743 0.35 22.04 38.11
N LYS A 744 1.52 22.70 38.09
CA LYS A 744 1.72 24.09 37.62
C LYS A 744 1.48 24.35 36.11
N SER A 745 1.24 23.32 35.29
CA SER A 745 1.26 23.39 33.82
C SER A 745 -0.09 23.15 33.11
N TRP A 746 -1.20 22.93 33.83
CA TRP A 746 -2.51 22.69 33.20
C TRP A 746 -3.10 23.96 32.56
N PRO A 747 -3.66 23.91 31.32
CA PRO A 747 -4.31 25.06 30.69
C PRO A 747 -5.55 25.53 31.49
N THR A 748 -5.48 26.73 32.06
CA THR A 748 -6.45 27.23 33.07
C THR A 748 -7.80 27.72 32.51
N SER A 749 -8.20 27.30 31.29
CA SER A 749 -9.25 27.97 30.51
C SER A 749 -10.64 27.31 30.49
N ARG A 750 -10.85 26.08 31.00
CA ARG A 750 -12.08 25.31 30.70
C ARG A 750 -13.00 24.81 31.83
N ILE A 751 -12.71 25.01 33.12
CA ILE A 751 -13.64 24.59 34.20
C ILE A 751 -13.90 25.73 35.20
N ARG A 752 -15.18 26.11 35.39
CA ARG A 752 -15.64 27.00 36.47
C ARG A 752 -16.96 26.51 37.06
N TRP A 753 -16.96 26.22 38.35
CA TRP A 753 -18.15 25.84 39.11
C TRP A 753 -18.78 27.07 39.79
N ALA A 754 -20.07 27.33 39.52
CA ALA A 754 -20.81 28.41 40.16
C ALA A 754 -22.29 28.04 40.37
N SER A 755 -22.71 27.97 41.64
CA SER A 755 -24.12 27.91 42.08
C SER A 755 -25.02 26.84 41.42
N GLY A 756 -24.64 25.56 41.57
CA GLY A 756 -25.62 24.46 41.59
C GLY A 756 -26.27 24.02 40.26
N ARG A 757 -25.81 24.52 39.10
CA ARG A 757 -26.13 23.94 37.78
C ARG A 757 -24.95 24.11 36.82
N TRP A 758 -24.73 23.10 35.98
CA TRP A 758 -23.92 23.26 34.78
C TRP A 758 -24.55 24.30 33.85
N LYS A 759 -23.76 25.29 33.39
CA LYS A 759 -24.15 26.23 32.34
C LYS A 759 -23.20 26.09 31.16
N THR A 760 -23.75 25.78 29.99
CA THR A 760 -23.05 25.96 28.71
C THR A 760 -22.87 27.46 28.43
N PRO A 761 -21.73 27.91 27.87
CA PRO A 761 -21.58 29.28 27.41
C PRO A 761 -22.49 29.56 26.21
N SER A 762 -23.14 30.72 26.20
CA SER A 762 -23.75 31.28 25.00
C SER A 762 -22.66 31.74 24.02
N SER A 763 -22.89 31.55 22.72
CA SER A 763 -22.03 32.06 21.65
C SER A 763 -21.84 33.58 21.74
N ASN A 764 -20.62 34.03 22.08
CA ASN A 764 -19.94 35.25 21.57
C ASN A 764 -18.72 35.63 22.44
N SER A 765 -17.54 35.09 22.14
CA SER A 765 -16.24 35.73 22.40
C SER A 765 -15.09 34.91 21.80
N ILE A 766 -14.65 35.24 20.58
CA ILE A 766 -13.41 34.72 19.98
C ILE A 766 -12.43 35.88 19.83
N SER A 767 -11.24 35.72 20.40
CA SER A 767 -10.11 36.64 20.27
C SER A 767 -8.83 35.95 20.74
N TRP A 768 -7.72 35.88 20.01
CA TRP A 768 -7.43 36.08 18.58
C TRP A 768 -6.19 35.22 18.30
N CYS A 769 -6.10 34.55 17.15
CA CYS A 769 -4.81 34.14 16.60
C CYS A 769 -4.89 33.96 15.08
N SER A 770 -4.90 35.08 14.37
CA SER A 770 -4.62 35.12 12.94
C SER A 770 -3.53 36.16 12.70
N MET A 771 -2.45 35.74 12.04
CA MET A 771 -1.47 36.64 11.45
C MET A 771 -1.51 36.43 9.94
N ALA A 772 -2.19 37.36 9.25
CA ALA A 772 -1.94 37.64 7.84
C ALA A 772 -1.14 38.95 7.75
N PRO A 773 -0.19 39.08 6.81
CA PRO A 773 0.76 40.19 6.81
C PRO A 773 0.17 41.46 6.19
N ALA A 774 0.33 42.60 6.86
CA ALA A 774 0.03 43.92 6.29
C ALA A 774 0.96 44.99 6.89
N ASN A 775 2.07 45.28 6.21
CA ASN A 775 2.80 46.55 6.32
C ASN A 775 3.81 46.72 5.17
N LEU A 776 3.30 47.01 3.97
CA LEU A 776 4.16 47.40 2.84
C LEU A 776 3.45 48.36 1.86
N ALA A 777 3.16 49.57 2.33
CA ALA A 777 2.57 50.64 1.51
C ALA A 777 3.09 52.04 1.84
N SER A 778 4.39 52.18 2.18
CA SER A 778 5.03 53.50 2.30
C SER A 778 6.56 53.45 2.15
N ARG A 779 7.05 53.28 0.90
CA ARG A 779 8.34 53.80 0.40
C ARG A 779 8.54 53.41 -1.08
N VAL A 780 7.89 54.16 -1.97
CA VAL A 780 8.36 54.28 -3.36
C VAL A 780 9.43 55.37 -3.36
N LYS A 781 10.70 54.98 -3.42
CA LYS A 781 11.78 55.75 -4.04
C LYS A 781 13.06 54.91 -4.17
N GLU A 782 13.78 55.23 -5.24
CA GLU A 782 15.19 54.90 -5.52
C GLU A 782 15.55 53.50 -6.05
N LEU A 783 15.84 53.53 -7.36
CA LEU A 783 16.97 52.91 -8.06
C LEU A 783 16.80 51.52 -8.69
N MET A 784 16.62 51.60 -10.02
CA MET A 784 17.01 50.64 -11.06
C MET A 784 18.53 50.35 -11.05
N VAL A 785 18.99 49.55 -12.05
CA VAL A 785 20.37 49.09 -12.35
C VAL A 785 20.68 47.76 -11.63
N THR A 786 20.97 46.61 -12.25
CA THR A 786 21.10 46.07 -13.65
C THR A 786 21.07 44.52 -13.54
N SER A 787 20.88 43.64 -14.54
CA SER A 787 20.56 43.64 -15.99
C SER A 787 20.12 42.18 -16.36
N THR A 788 19.83 41.69 -17.58
CA THR A 788 19.88 42.20 -18.98
C THR A 788 18.85 41.44 -19.86
N SER A 789 18.42 42.04 -20.98
CA SER A 789 18.08 41.50 -22.33
C SER A 789 17.81 39.98 -22.56
N THR A 790 16.92 39.55 -23.48
CA THR A 790 16.51 40.17 -24.77
C THR A 790 15.19 39.60 -25.35
N LEU A 791 14.48 40.42 -26.14
CA LEU A 791 13.60 40.08 -27.29
C LEU A 791 12.29 39.28 -27.12
N ALA A 792 11.18 40.02 -27.25
CA ALA A 792 9.91 39.61 -27.88
C ALA A 792 9.98 39.97 -29.42
N PRO A 793 8.91 39.94 -30.28
CA PRO A 793 7.46 39.77 -30.00
C PRO A 793 6.56 39.08 -31.10
N ARG A 794 5.22 39.13 -30.89
CA ARG A 794 4.08 38.99 -31.86
C ARG A 794 3.75 37.56 -32.36
N THR A 795 2.51 37.13 -32.65
CA THR A 795 1.13 37.72 -32.75
C THR A 795 0.13 36.53 -32.77
N LEU A 796 -1.08 36.47 -32.19
CA LEU A 796 -2.39 37.13 -32.48
C LEU A 796 -3.41 36.51 -31.46
N SER A 797 -4.26 37.25 -30.73
CA SER A 797 -5.66 37.68 -31.06
C SER A 797 -6.74 36.93 -30.26
N ILE A 798 -7.82 37.62 -29.87
CA ILE A 798 -8.87 37.16 -28.93
C ILE A 798 -10.27 37.29 -29.55
N SER A 799 -11.05 36.22 -29.52
CA SER A 799 -12.53 36.17 -29.35
C SER A 799 -12.95 34.69 -29.29
N SER A 800 -13.95 34.20 -28.57
CA SER A 800 -15.01 34.77 -27.72
C SER A 800 -15.32 33.74 -26.58
N ILE A 801 -15.92 34.08 -25.44
CA ILE A 801 -17.38 34.04 -25.18
C ILE A 801 -17.61 34.69 -23.80
N ARG A 802 -18.76 35.34 -23.60
CA ARG A 802 -19.12 36.01 -22.34
C ARG A 802 -20.50 35.54 -21.88
N ARG A 803 -20.65 35.35 -20.55
CA ARG A 803 -21.90 35.22 -19.77
C ARG A 803 -22.71 33.92 -19.91
N SER A 804 -22.89 33.24 -18.78
CA SER A 804 -24.24 32.97 -18.22
C SER A 804 -24.14 32.67 -16.72
N ALA A 805 -24.69 33.57 -15.89
CA ALA A 805 -24.91 33.36 -14.46
C ALA A 805 -26.03 34.31 -14.02
N SER A 806 -27.28 33.84 -14.03
CA SER A 806 -28.45 34.56 -13.51
C SER A 806 -29.66 33.63 -13.41
N LEU A 807 -30.52 33.88 -12.41
CA LEU A 807 -31.89 33.37 -12.25
C LEU A 807 -32.08 31.88 -11.92
N LEU A 808 -32.17 31.59 -10.61
CA LEU A 808 -33.08 30.58 -10.07
C LEU A 808 -33.81 31.15 -8.85
N ARG A 809 -35.10 31.49 -9.04
CA ARG A 809 -36.10 31.66 -7.97
C ARG A 809 -37.51 31.47 -8.55
N THR A 810 -38.40 31.02 -7.66
CA THR A 810 -39.88 30.94 -7.77
C THR A 810 -40.53 29.97 -8.78
N ALA A 811 -41.00 28.84 -8.22
CA ALA A 811 -42.44 28.53 -8.01
C ALA A 811 -43.23 27.64 -9.01
N SER A 812 -43.51 26.42 -8.52
CA SER A 812 -44.84 25.76 -8.40
C SER A 812 -45.65 25.22 -9.60
N SER A 813 -46.31 24.08 -9.30
CA SER A 813 -47.41 23.38 -10.01
C SER A 813 -47.08 22.53 -11.25
N GLY A 814 -47.63 21.29 -11.28
CA GLY A 814 -47.59 20.33 -12.40
C GLY A 814 -48.83 20.47 -13.32
N PRO A 815 -49.38 19.39 -13.95
CA PRO A 815 -49.10 17.94 -13.82
C PRO A 815 -48.88 17.17 -15.17
N TRP A 816 -48.51 15.87 -15.03
CA TRP A 816 -48.82 14.66 -15.84
C TRP A 816 -49.10 14.67 -17.37
N GLU A 817 -48.80 13.52 -18.00
CA GLU A 817 -48.95 13.13 -19.42
C GLU A 817 -47.89 13.74 -20.38
N LYS A 818 -47.25 13.00 -21.28
CA LYS A 818 -47.54 11.67 -21.88
C LYS A 818 -46.29 10.81 -22.05
#